data_AF-A0A0T9QB70-F1
#
_entry.id   AF-A0A0T9QB70-F1
#
_cell.length_a   1.000
_cell.length_b   1.000
_cell.length_c   1.000
_cell.angle_alpha   90.00
_cell.angle_beta   90.00
_cell.angle_gamma   90.00
#
_symmetry.space_group_name_H-M   'P 1'
#
loop_
_entity.id
_entity.type
_entity.pdbx_description
1 polymer ?
#
loop_
_entity_poly.entity_id
_entity_poly.type
_entity_poly.pdbx_seq_one_letter_code
_entity_poly.pdbx_strand_id
1 'polypeptide(L)'
;MDINDNLHQDDLRQDDLHQKVLSLLLDEAGVVLPDTELAALKQDTAIRSLLNDLLTKVSAKADAFAMQAISVPIDHINLADRIALADSEAVTCPPERVIAVAADIIATDIIATEIKNSQFVGETREQPTTATDDRQQSASLSQEKTHEAIGSEENIVKEPNQQNERLLLAETLSAKTLSAKTLEPNPPADVLPPADVLPPVDVLSPIEIHHKVPVEEESWQAMLFSPFEQHANAASPAAGTKPLRPGQIPVGMPNPANCPPQYTQPKAKINIANARVGTPFHSDVDISLDNGAKAEILDVSFAKDIGLIFDQATSSLSGTPTESGDIEVTVTWSCHSAPYFSTKVLFIVNPDPRSLWKILEPPADDRYFKENVDHKLISAPGVNIAAASRRGRSHEHVGSFRDDDFFISSNRDTGWNIMLVADGAGSAKNSRKGSQIVTETVGHYLSAQLSGDKGRELKERIINWAPEDQRVVGETFIRQFHHASVIAINNIKNESLIAEETVKSYSTTLLATVSFRTGTELFAAAFWMGDGAIAAYGPVGKVRILGTPDSGEYAGQTRFLDVDAVGDPEFSKRVSIGKWTGISHLVLMTDGVSDPRFETDNGLQNPQKWDALIAEISPCLSDNPQAAEQLAEWLNFFSPGNHDDRTIVVSW
;
A
#
# COMPACT_ATOMS: atom_id res chain seq x y z
N MET A 1 -49.10 -17.67 26.98
CA MET A 1 -47.70 -17.29 27.14
C MET A 1 -46.91 -18.14 26.18
N ASP A 2 -46.43 -17.70 25.02
CA ASP A 2 -46.41 -16.37 24.40
C ASP A 2 -46.32 -16.57 22.88
N ILE A 3 -47.39 -16.24 22.15
CA ILE A 3 -47.35 -16.04 20.68
C ILE A 3 -47.34 -14.54 20.38
N ASN A 4 -47.83 -13.70 21.31
CA ASN A 4 -47.81 -12.25 21.18
C ASN A 4 -46.43 -11.63 21.41
N ASP A 5 -45.52 -12.25 22.17
CA ASP A 5 -44.18 -11.67 22.40
C ASP A 5 -43.28 -11.75 21.15
N ASN A 6 -43.41 -12.80 20.32
CA ASN A 6 -42.63 -12.92 19.09
C ASN A 6 -43.09 -11.96 18.00
N LEU A 7 -44.41 -11.76 17.84
CA LEU A 7 -44.95 -10.76 16.91
C LEU A 7 -44.56 -9.33 17.32
N HIS A 8 -44.60 -9.02 18.63
CA HIS A 8 -44.13 -7.73 19.10
C HIS A 8 -42.62 -7.54 18.94
N GLN A 9 -41.80 -8.58 19.11
CA GLN A 9 -40.36 -8.50 18.88
C GLN A 9 -39.98 -8.34 17.39
N ASP A 10 -40.76 -8.91 16.47
CA ASP A 10 -40.56 -8.71 15.02
C ASP A 10 -40.96 -7.29 14.60
N ASP A 11 -42.10 -6.78 15.08
CA ASP A 11 -42.54 -5.40 14.82
C ASP A 11 -41.56 -4.36 15.42
N LEU A 12 -41.03 -4.62 16.61
CA LEU A 12 -40.02 -3.74 17.25
C LEU A 12 -38.68 -3.74 16.50
N ARG A 13 -38.27 -4.88 15.92
CA ARG A 13 -37.05 -4.99 15.11
C ARG A 13 -37.21 -4.29 13.76
N GLN A 14 -38.39 -4.37 13.15
CA GLN A 14 -38.68 -3.72 11.87
C GLN A 14 -38.81 -2.21 12.03
N ASP A 15 -39.41 -1.73 13.12
CA ASP A 15 -39.44 -0.30 13.44
C ASP A 15 -38.02 0.24 13.66
N ASP A 16 -37.13 -0.45 14.41
CA ASP A 16 -35.73 -0.03 14.59
C ASP A 16 -34.96 0.06 13.26
N LEU A 17 -35.23 -0.86 12.33
CA LEU A 17 -34.66 -0.82 10.99
C LEU A 17 -35.15 0.40 10.18
N HIS A 18 -36.45 0.69 10.21
CA HIS A 18 -37.02 1.89 9.56
C HIS A 18 -36.42 3.17 10.12
N GLN A 19 -36.23 3.24 11.44
CA GLN A 19 -35.62 4.38 12.11
C GLN A 19 -34.18 4.63 11.62
N LYS A 20 -33.38 3.56 11.50
CA LYS A 20 -32.00 3.64 11.02
C LYS A 20 -31.91 4.06 9.56
N VAL A 21 -32.71 3.43 8.69
CA VAL A 21 -32.72 3.77 7.25
C VAL A 21 -33.18 5.20 7.03
N LEU A 22 -34.21 5.65 7.73
CA LEU A 22 -34.67 7.04 7.63
C LEU A 22 -33.62 8.04 8.10
N SER A 23 -32.89 7.74 9.18
CA SER A 23 -31.80 8.59 9.66
C SER A 23 -30.66 8.69 8.65
N LEU A 24 -30.29 7.58 8.00
CA LEU A 24 -29.27 7.56 6.95
C LEU A 24 -29.69 8.37 5.73
N LEU A 25 -30.96 8.27 5.32
CA LEU A 25 -31.49 9.04 4.18
C LEU A 25 -31.51 10.55 4.45
N LEU A 26 -31.84 10.96 5.68
CA LEU A 26 -31.83 12.37 6.08
C LEU A 26 -30.39 12.93 6.13
N ASP A 27 -29.43 12.13 6.60
CA ASP A 27 -28.01 12.49 6.65
C ASP A 27 -27.41 12.64 5.24
N GLU A 28 -27.68 11.68 4.34
CA GLU A 28 -27.27 11.74 2.93
C GLU A 28 -27.88 12.95 2.20
N ALA A 29 -29.11 13.32 2.53
CA ALA A 29 -29.78 14.49 1.98
C ALA A 29 -29.29 15.82 2.60
N GLY A 30 -28.45 15.78 3.65
CA GLY A 30 -28.00 16.95 4.40
C GLY A 30 -29.13 17.68 5.13
N VAL A 31 -30.21 16.97 5.48
CA VAL A 31 -31.41 17.55 6.09
C VAL A 31 -31.37 17.33 7.61
N VAL A 32 -31.29 18.42 8.36
CA VAL A 32 -31.41 18.41 9.82
C VAL A 32 -32.82 18.85 10.21
N LEU A 33 -33.59 17.93 10.80
CA LEU A 33 -34.95 18.19 11.26
C LEU A 33 -34.99 18.42 12.78
N PRO A 34 -35.87 19.30 13.29
CA PRO A 34 -36.19 19.35 14.71
C PRO A 34 -36.77 18.03 15.21
N ASP A 35 -36.49 17.66 16.47
CA ASP A 35 -36.92 16.39 17.07
C ASP A 35 -38.42 16.10 16.92
N THR A 36 -39.25 17.15 16.93
CA THR A 36 -40.70 17.06 16.76
C THR A 36 -41.11 16.66 15.34
N GLU A 37 -40.42 17.16 14.32
CA GLU A 37 -40.69 16.83 12.91
C GLU A 37 -40.12 15.46 12.57
N LEU A 38 -38.94 15.15 13.11
CA LEU A 38 -38.35 13.82 13.01
C LEU A 38 -39.26 12.76 13.63
N ALA A 39 -39.83 13.01 14.81
CA ALA A 39 -40.80 12.11 15.44
C ALA A 39 -42.08 11.93 14.61
N ALA A 40 -42.55 12.98 13.93
CA ALA A 40 -43.70 12.90 13.04
C ALA A 40 -43.40 12.05 11.79
N LEU A 41 -42.24 12.27 11.15
CA LEU A 41 -41.77 11.48 10.01
C LEU A 41 -41.64 9.99 10.34
N LYS A 42 -41.16 9.68 11.55
CA LYS A 42 -40.98 8.31 12.06
C LYS A 42 -42.30 7.55 12.25
N GLN A 43 -43.41 8.28 12.40
CA GLN A 43 -44.76 7.73 12.56
C GLN A 43 -45.59 7.84 11.28
N ASP A 44 -45.05 8.42 10.21
CA ASP A 44 -45.74 8.60 8.94
C ASP A 44 -45.88 7.25 8.20
N THR A 45 -47.13 6.87 7.91
CA THR A 45 -47.47 5.59 7.29
C THR A 45 -47.08 5.51 5.82
N ALA A 46 -47.07 6.63 5.09
CA ALA A 46 -46.63 6.68 3.70
C ALA A 46 -45.10 6.50 3.62
N ILE A 47 -44.36 7.16 4.52
CA ILE A 47 -42.90 6.99 4.62
C ILE A 47 -42.54 5.56 4.99
N ARG A 48 -43.23 4.96 5.97
CA ARG A 48 -43.05 3.54 6.32
C ARG A 48 -43.32 2.60 5.14
N SER A 49 -44.35 2.85 4.34
CA SER A 49 -44.63 2.08 3.13
C SER A 49 -43.51 2.19 2.10
N LEU A 50 -42.97 3.40 1.91
CA LEU A 50 -41.90 3.66 0.96
C LEU A 50 -40.58 3.00 1.40
N LEU A 51 -40.28 3.02 2.70
CA LEU A 51 -39.14 2.32 3.30
C LEU A 51 -39.27 0.79 3.14
N ASN A 52 -40.47 0.23 3.30
CA ASN A 52 -40.71 -1.20 3.06
C ASN A 52 -40.49 -1.58 1.59
N ASP A 53 -40.98 -0.77 0.64
CA ASP A 53 -40.74 -0.99 -0.79
C ASP A 53 -39.26 -0.91 -1.13
N LEU A 54 -38.53 0.04 -0.54
CA LEU A 54 -37.09 0.18 -0.69
C LEU A 54 -36.37 -1.08 -0.17
N LEU A 55 -36.66 -1.50 1.06
CA LEU A 55 -36.06 -2.68 1.68
C LEU A 55 -36.34 -3.96 0.88
N THR A 56 -37.55 -4.07 0.32
CA THR A 56 -37.92 -5.22 -0.53
C THR A 56 -37.11 -5.23 -1.83
N LYS A 57 -36.95 -4.07 -2.49
CA LYS A 57 -36.13 -3.95 -3.71
C LYS A 57 -34.65 -4.19 -3.43
N VAL A 58 -34.16 -3.71 -2.30
CA VAL A 58 -32.80 -3.95 -1.79
C VAL A 58 -32.55 -5.43 -1.61
N SER A 59 -33.46 -6.14 -0.93
CA SER A 59 -33.36 -7.59 -0.71
C SER A 59 -33.38 -8.36 -2.03
N ALA A 60 -34.28 -8.03 -2.96
CA ALA A 60 -34.35 -8.70 -4.25
C ALA A 60 -33.07 -8.49 -5.11
N LYS A 61 -32.44 -7.31 -5.01
CA LYS A 61 -31.18 -7.02 -5.71
C LYS A 61 -30.00 -7.71 -5.03
N ALA A 62 -30.00 -7.85 -3.71
CA ALA A 62 -29.06 -8.65 -2.94
C ALA A 62 -29.06 -10.12 -3.41
N ASP A 63 -30.25 -10.70 -3.54
CA ASP A 63 -30.45 -12.08 -3.98
C ASP A 63 -29.99 -12.28 -5.43
N ALA A 64 -30.25 -11.31 -6.30
CA ALA A 64 -29.79 -11.34 -7.70
C ALA A 64 -28.25 -11.24 -7.81
N PHE A 65 -27.61 -10.42 -6.97
CA PHE A 65 -26.15 -10.30 -6.89
C PHE A 65 -25.51 -11.60 -6.40
N ALA A 66 -26.11 -12.21 -5.37
CA ALA A 66 -25.69 -13.51 -4.86
C ALA A 66 -25.82 -14.60 -5.93
N MET A 67 -26.88 -14.58 -6.76
CA MET A 67 -27.03 -15.53 -7.87
C MET A 67 -26.02 -15.32 -9.02
N GLN A 68 -25.60 -14.09 -9.31
CA GLN A 68 -24.57 -13.82 -10.32
C GLN A 68 -23.16 -14.25 -9.86
N ALA A 69 -22.85 -14.06 -8.57
CA ALA A 69 -21.60 -14.52 -7.96
C ALA A 69 -21.44 -16.05 -7.95
N ILE A 70 -22.53 -16.81 -8.03
CA ILE A 70 -22.52 -18.28 -8.08
C ILE A 70 -22.29 -18.83 -9.51
N SER A 71 -22.30 -17.99 -10.55
CA SER A 71 -22.10 -18.43 -11.94
C SER A 71 -20.61 -18.56 -12.34
N VAL A 72 -19.91 -19.51 -11.71
CA VAL A 72 -18.68 -20.12 -12.28
C VAL A 72 -19.11 -21.14 -13.36
N PRO A 73 -18.38 -21.35 -14.47
CA PRO A 73 -18.81 -22.27 -15.53
C PRO A 73 -18.87 -23.71 -15.00
N ILE A 74 -20.07 -24.28 -14.93
CA ILE A 74 -20.28 -25.68 -14.51
C ILE A 74 -20.07 -26.59 -15.72
N ASP A 75 -18.82 -26.95 -15.98
CA ASP A 75 -18.51 -28.25 -16.55
C ASP A 75 -17.92 -29.10 -15.41
N HIS A 76 -18.62 -30.19 -15.07
CA HIS A 76 -18.29 -31.19 -14.03
C HIS A 76 -18.93 -31.01 -12.63
N ILE A 77 -20.26 -31.13 -12.54
CA ILE A 77 -20.92 -31.66 -11.32
C ILE A 77 -21.97 -32.70 -11.74
N ASN A 78 -21.94 -33.88 -11.12
CA ASN A 78 -22.75 -35.04 -11.49
C ASN A 78 -24.21 -34.90 -10.97
N LEU A 79 -25.16 -35.50 -11.69
CA LEU A 79 -26.61 -35.34 -11.49
C LEU A 79 -27.11 -35.80 -10.10
N ALA A 80 -26.35 -36.65 -9.41
CA ALA A 80 -26.67 -37.14 -8.06
C ALA A 80 -26.53 -36.05 -6.98
N ASP A 81 -25.58 -35.12 -7.12
CA ASP A 81 -25.36 -34.05 -6.14
C ASP A 81 -26.42 -32.95 -6.24
N ARG A 82 -27.14 -32.87 -7.37
CA ARG A 82 -28.22 -31.90 -7.59
C ARG A 82 -29.49 -32.22 -6.79
N ILE A 83 -29.69 -33.47 -6.39
CA ILE A 83 -30.89 -33.90 -5.64
C ILE A 83 -30.68 -33.71 -4.14
N ALA A 84 -29.45 -33.80 -3.64
CA ALA A 84 -29.14 -33.59 -2.22
C ALA A 84 -29.19 -32.12 -1.76
N LEU A 85 -29.01 -31.16 -2.68
CA LEU A 85 -29.09 -29.72 -2.41
C LEU A 85 -30.53 -29.14 -2.45
N ALA A 86 -31.52 -29.91 -2.88
CA ALA A 86 -32.90 -29.44 -3.00
C ALA A 86 -33.74 -29.63 -1.71
N ASP A 87 -33.24 -30.41 -0.74
CA ASP A 87 -33.98 -30.80 0.48
C ASP A 87 -33.42 -30.19 1.79
N SER A 88 -32.55 -29.17 1.74
CA SER A 88 -32.17 -28.44 2.95
C SER A 88 -33.08 -27.24 3.19
N GLU A 89 -33.75 -27.22 4.34
CA GLU A 89 -34.66 -26.19 4.83
C GLU A 89 -34.13 -24.75 4.68
N ALA A 90 -35.06 -23.83 4.44
CA ALA A 90 -34.83 -22.40 4.21
C ALA A 90 -33.86 -21.76 5.22
N VAL A 91 -32.67 -21.41 4.74
CA VAL A 91 -31.71 -20.58 5.46
C VAL A 91 -32.23 -19.13 5.39
N THR A 92 -32.76 -18.64 6.50
CA THR A 92 -33.10 -17.23 6.67
C THR A 92 -31.82 -16.39 6.76
N CYS A 93 -31.74 -15.33 5.96
CA CYS A 93 -30.61 -14.40 5.98
C CYS A 93 -30.60 -13.60 7.31
N PRO A 94 -29.48 -13.51 8.04
CA PRO A 94 -29.41 -12.72 9.27
C PRO A 94 -29.73 -11.24 9.00
N PRO A 95 -30.45 -10.55 9.90
CA PRO A 95 -30.83 -9.13 9.71
C PRO A 95 -29.62 -8.20 9.53
N GLU A 96 -28.44 -8.58 10.02
CA GLU A 96 -27.18 -7.84 9.84
C GLU A 96 -26.68 -7.86 8.38
N ARG A 97 -26.92 -8.95 7.63
CA ARG A 97 -26.64 -9.03 6.19
C ARG A 97 -27.60 -8.16 5.36
N VAL A 98 -28.84 -8.02 5.81
CA VAL A 98 -29.84 -7.14 5.15
C VAL A 98 -29.45 -5.67 5.32
N ILE A 99 -28.91 -5.29 6.48
CA ILE A 99 -28.42 -3.92 6.75
C ILE A 99 -27.18 -3.59 5.91
N ALA A 100 -26.25 -4.54 5.78
CA ALA A 100 -25.04 -4.36 4.98
C ALA A 100 -25.34 -4.14 3.48
N VAL A 101 -26.29 -4.89 2.92
CA VAL A 101 -26.70 -4.73 1.51
C VAL A 101 -27.59 -3.49 1.30
N ALA A 102 -28.35 -3.07 2.31
CA ALA A 102 -29.09 -1.81 2.28
C ALA A 102 -28.14 -0.59 2.17
N ALA A 103 -27.03 -0.60 2.90
CA ALA A 103 -26.02 0.47 2.81
C ALA A 103 -25.37 0.55 1.42
N ASP A 104 -25.07 -0.59 0.80
CA ASP A 104 -24.47 -0.69 -0.54
C ASP A 104 -25.42 -0.20 -1.66
N ILE A 105 -26.73 -0.42 -1.49
CA ILE A 105 -27.74 -0.01 -2.47
C ILE A 105 -28.12 1.47 -2.30
N ILE A 106 -28.13 2.00 -1.08
CA ILE A 106 -28.33 3.44 -0.81
C ILE A 106 -27.22 4.27 -1.46
N ALA A 107 -25.99 3.75 -1.52
CA ALA A 107 -24.86 4.41 -2.18
C ALA A 107 -24.96 4.45 -3.73
N THR A 108 -25.83 3.63 -4.35
CA THR A 108 -25.75 3.38 -5.80
C THR A 108 -26.97 3.83 -6.62
N ASP A 109 -28.19 4.03 -6.10
CA ASP A 109 -29.25 4.69 -6.90
C ASP A 109 -30.57 5.05 -6.15
N ILE A 110 -31.04 6.28 -6.40
CA ILE A 110 -32.40 6.86 -6.21
C ILE A 110 -32.88 7.05 -4.75
N ILE A 111 -32.89 8.32 -4.28
CA ILE A 111 -34.05 9.09 -3.74
C ILE A 111 -33.49 10.47 -3.32
N ALA A 112 -33.30 11.38 -4.29
CA ALA A 112 -33.21 12.82 -4.02
C ALA A 112 -34.39 13.58 -4.65
N THR A 113 -35.12 12.93 -5.57
CA THR A 113 -36.17 13.55 -6.38
C THR A 113 -37.57 13.40 -5.76
N GLU A 114 -37.86 12.29 -5.08
CA GLU A 114 -39.20 12.05 -4.50
C GLU A 114 -39.46 12.84 -3.19
N ILE A 115 -38.44 13.03 -2.34
CA ILE A 115 -38.58 13.74 -1.05
C ILE A 115 -38.80 15.25 -1.26
N LYS A 116 -38.28 15.83 -2.35
CA LYS A 116 -38.57 17.23 -2.71
C LYS A 116 -40.00 17.45 -3.21
N ASN A 117 -40.64 16.42 -3.78
CA ASN A 117 -41.98 16.54 -4.35
C ASN A 117 -43.11 16.32 -3.32
N SER A 118 -42.83 15.68 -2.18
CA SER A 118 -43.81 15.49 -1.10
C SER A 118 -43.97 16.69 -0.16
N GLN A 119 -43.06 17.68 -0.20
CA GLN A 119 -43.16 18.92 0.58
C GLN A 119 -44.06 20.01 -0.06
N PHE A 120 -44.70 19.74 -1.20
CA PHE A 120 -45.56 20.70 -1.91
C PHE A 120 -46.97 20.16 -2.18
N VAL A 121 -47.64 19.57 -1.17
CA VAL A 121 -49.11 19.44 -1.16
C VAL A 121 -49.62 19.70 0.25
N GLY A 122 -49.61 20.97 0.66
CA GLY A 122 -50.40 21.43 1.80
C GLY A 122 -51.81 21.80 1.33
N GLU A 123 -52.73 20.84 1.30
CA GLU A 123 -54.15 21.13 1.11
C GLU A 123 -54.79 21.52 2.44
N THR A 124 -55.22 22.79 2.47
CA THR A 124 -56.12 23.39 3.45
C THR A 124 -57.41 22.60 3.60
N ARG A 125 -57.69 22.23 4.85
CA ARG A 125 -58.93 21.61 5.32
C ARG A 125 -60.08 22.63 5.31
N GLU A 126 -61.05 22.48 4.41
CA GLU A 126 -62.39 23.09 4.56
C GLU A 126 -63.45 22.01 4.85
N GLN A 127 -64.29 22.30 5.84
CA GLN A 127 -65.50 21.56 6.18
C GLN A 127 -66.72 22.13 5.42
N PRO A 128 -67.81 21.34 5.27
CA PRO A 128 -68.84 21.59 4.26
C PRO A 128 -70.10 22.26 4.84
N THR A 129 -70.80 23.08 4.03
CA THR A 129 -72.28 23.26 4.13
C THR A 129 -72.89 23.93 2.89
N THR A 130 -73.78 23.18 2.23
CA THR A 130 -75.13 23.54 1.71
C THR A 130 -75.42 24.86 0.97
N ALA A 131 -75.87 24.67 -0.29
CA ALA A 131 -77.12 25.16 -0.91
C ALA A 131 -77.32 26.63 -1.33
N THR A 132 -77.93 26.73 -2.53
CA THR A 132 -78.84 27.75 -3.10
C THR A 132 -78.32 29.07 -3.69
N ASP A 133 -78.56 29.17 -5.01
CA ASP A 133 -79.25 30.21 -5.78
C ASP A 133 -78.72 31.66 -5.93
N ASP A 134 -78.93 32.13 -7.17
CA ASP A 134 -79.19 33.48 -7.66
C ASP A 134 -78.10 34.59 -7.77
N ARG A 135 -77.98 35.06 -9.03
CA ARG A 135 -77.99 36.45 -9.56
C ARG A 135 -77.02 37.55 -9.07
N GLN A 136 -76.45 38.16 -10.11
CA GLN A 136 -76.31 39.60 -10.38
C GLN A 136 -75.22 40.45 -9.69
N GLN A 137 -74.52 41.20 -10.57
CA GLN A 137 -74.05 42.60 -10.43
C GLN A 137 -72.92 42.84 -9.38
N SER A 138 -71.97 43.76 -9.53
CA SER A 138 -71.65 44.82 -10.48
C SER A 138 -70.38 45.53 -9.99
N ALA A 139 -69.66 46.18 -10.91
CA ALA A 139 -68.79 47.35 -10.69
C ALA A 139 -67.50 47.13 -9.86
N SER A 140 -66.36 47.77 -10.12
CA SER A 140 -66.12 49.07 -10.77
C SER A 140 -64.62 49.24 -11.12
N LEU A 141 -64.38 49.92 -12.25
CA LEU A 141 -63.36 50.94 -12.59
C LEU A 141 -61.96 50.85 -11.93
N SER A 142 -60.85 50.95 -12.66
CA SER A 142 -60.43 52.07 -13.53
C SER A 142 -59.30 51.59 -14.47
N GLN A 143 -59.38 51.69 -15.81
CA GLN A 143 -58.86 52.79 -16.67
C GLN A 143 -57.53 53.40 -16.15
N GLU A 144 -56.42 53.38 -16.89
CA GLU A 144 -56.24 54.02 -18.21
C GLU A 144 -55.42 53.21 -19.24
N LYS A 145 -55.83 53.41 -20.50
CA LYS A 145 -55.18 53.06 -21.76
C LYS A 145 -54.34 54.24 -22.26
N THR A 146 -53.33 53.96 -23.08
CA THR A 146 -53.23 54.39 -24.51
C THR A 146 -51.98 53.71 -25.10
N HIS A 147 -52.09 52.79 -26.08
CA HIS A 147 -52.30 52.97 -27.54
C HIS A 147 -51.23 53.88 -28.17
N GLU A 148 -50.52 53.58 -29.26
CA GLU A 148 -50.75 52.75 -30.46
C GLU A 148 -49.37 52.42 -31.10
N ALA A 149 -49.11 51.23 -31.68
CA ALA A 149 -49.52 50.74 -33.01
C ALA A 149 -48.79 51.49 -34.15
N ILE A 150 -48.29 50.96 -35.28
CA ILE A 150 -48.43 49.75 -36.09
C ILE A 150 -47.31 49.75 -37.16
N GLY A 151 -46.96 48.57 -37.69
CA GLY A 151 -46.51 48.41 -39.09
C GLY A 151 -45.24 47.57 -39.24
N SER A 152 -45.28 46.23 -39.31
CA SER A 152 -45.59 45.35 -40.47
C SER A 152 -44.69 45.56 -41.70
N GLU A 153 -43.83 44.58 -42.01
CA GLU A 153 -43.89 43.81 -43.28
C GLU A 153 -42.85 42.66 -43.31
N GLU A 154 -43.28 41.54 -43.88
CA GLU A 154 -42.59 40.27 -44.10
C GLU A 154 -41.69 40.31 -45.37
N ASN A 155 -40.64 39.48 -45.43
CA ASN A 155 -40.46 38.46 -46.50
C ASN A 155 -39.09 37.70 -46.42
N ILE A 156 -39.17 36.42 -46.08
CA ILE A 156 -38.85 35.22 -46.91
C ILE A 156 -37.57 35.21 -47.80
N VAL A 157 -36.64 34.33 -47.39
CA VAL A 157 -35.86 33.28 -48.14
C VAL A 157 -34.77 33.70 -49.15
N LYS A 158 -33.53 33.22 -48.93
CA LYS A 158 -32.77 32.26 -49.79
C LYS A 158 -31.28 32.15 -49.37
N GLU A 159 -30.88 30.95 -48.96
CA GLU A 159 -29.55 30.37 -49.28
C GLU A 159 -29.52 29.97 -50.78
N PRO A 160 -28.36 29.84 -51.48
CA PRO A 160 -27.36 28.79 -51.19
C PRO A 160 -25.88 29.08 -51.58
N ASN A 161 -24.94 28.26 -51.12
CA ASN A 161 -24.29 27.19 -51.92
C ASN A 161 -22.82 26.90 -51.56
N GLN A 162 -22.50 25.60 -51.54
CA GLN A 162 -21.18 24.97 -51.51
C GLN A 162 -20.43 25.17 -52.86
N GLN A 163 -19.10 25.04 -52.88
CA GLN A 163 -18.36 23.90 -53.48
C GLN A 163 -16.86 24.22 -53.77
N ASN A 164 -15.99 23.22 -53.48
CA ASN A 164 -14.80 22.77 -54.24
C ASN A 164 -13.54 23.65 -54.36
N GLU A 165 -12.30 23.14 -54.53
CA GLU A 165 -11.64 21.83 -54.35
C GLU A 165 -10.12 22.05 -54.65
N ARG A 166 -9.26 21.23 -54.03
CA ARG A 166 -8.01 20.59 -54.55
C ARG A 166 -6.86 21.39 -55.21
N LEU A 167 -5.65 21.17 -54.67
CA LEU A 167 -4.43 20.53 -55.24
C LEU A 167 -3.21 21.05 -54.41
N LEU A 168 -2.03 20.43 -54.29
CA LEU A 168 -1.50 19.08 -54.31
C LEU A 168 0.03 19.24 -54.13
N LEU A 169 0.65 18.29 -53.41
CA LEU A 169 1.97 17.71 -53.69
C LEU A 169 3.28 18.51 -53.56
N ALA A 170 4.22 17.82 -52.89
CA ALA A 170 5.67 17.67 -53.15
C ALA A 170 6.53 18.22 -52.00
N GLU A 171 7.05 17.39 -51.09
CA GLU A 171 8.09 16.34 -51.22
C GLU A 171 9.49 16.81 -50.79
N THR A 172 10.15 15.89 -50.06
CA THR A 172 11.60 15.63 -49.98
C THR A 172 12.52 16.44 -49.07
N LEU A 173 12.92 15.76 -47.97
CA LEU A 173 14.27 15.25 -47.68
C LEU A 173 15.49 16.14 -48.00
N SER A 174 16.29 16.45 -46.99
CA SER A 174 17.74 16.18 -47.05
C SER A 174 18.40 16.23 -45.66
N ALA A 175 19.42 15.39 -45.51
CA ALA A 175 20.16 15.07 -44.31
C ALA A 175 21.56 15.75 -44.26
N LYS A 176 22.22 15.58 -43.11
CA LYS A 176 23.68 15.73 -42.82
C LYS A 176 24.17 17.18 -42.70
N THR A 177 24.97 17.55 -41.70
CA THR A 177 26.38 17.12 -41.58
C THR A 177 26.96 17.47 -40.20
N LEU A 178 27.92 16.63 -39.76
CA LEU A 178 28.83 16.76 -38.61
C LEU A 178 29.58 18.10 -38.50
N SER A 179 29.99 18.47 -37.27
CA SER A 179 31.37 18.91 -37.01
C SER A 179 31.78 18.63 -35.56
N ALA A 180 33.05 18.28 -35.37
CA ALA A 180 33.66 17.80 -34.15
C ALA A 180 34.79 18.73 -33.66
N LYS A 181 35.14 18.56 -32.36
CA LYS A 181 36.41 18.87 -31.67
C LYS A 181 36.76 20.33 -31.32
N THR A 182 37.11 20.55 -30.04
CA THR A 182 38.43 20.98 -29.50
C THR A 182 38.32 20.99 -27.95
N LEU A 183 38.90 20.05 -27.19
CA LEU A 183 40.24 19.99 -26.57
C LEU A 183 40.59 21.13 -25.57
N GLU A 184 40.87 20.72 -24.33
CA GLU A 184 41.20 21.46 -23.09
C GLU A 184 42.51 22.29 -23.16
N PRO A 185 42.85 23.07 -22.11
CA PRO A 185 43.64 22.53 -20.97
C PRO A 185 43.34 23.10 -19.55
N ASN A 186 43.55 22.27 -18.52
CA ASN A 186 43.74 22.59 -17.08
C ASN A 186 45.25 22.80 -16.74
N PRO A 187 45.71 23.12 -15.51
CA PRO A 187 45.17 23.86 -14.34
C PRO A 187 46.19 24.92 -13.79
N PRO A 188 46.07 25.43 -12.54
CA PRO A 188 47.04 25.01 -11.51
C PRO A 188 46.47 24.86 -10.07
N ALA A 189 47.37 24.44 -9.17
CA ALA A 189 47.20 23.67 -7.94
C ALA A 189 46.96 24.44 -6.62
N ASP A 190 46.53 23.66 -5.61
CA ASP A 190 46.84 23.68 -4.16
C ASP A 190 46.71 24.96 -3.33
N VAL A 191 45.69 24.97 -2.44
CA VAL A 191 45.81 25.46 -1.05
C VAL A 191 44.94 24.58 -0.11
N LEU A 192 45.57 23.96 0.88
CA LEU A 192 44.98 23.19 1.99
C LEU A 192 44.30 24.10 3.06
N PRO A 193 43.37 23.58 3.89
CA PRO A 193 42.52 24.37 4.78
C PRO A 193 43.13 24.57 6.19
N PRO A 194 42.64 25.54 6.99
CA PRO A 194 42.89 25.57 8.42
C PRO A 194 41.84 24.79 9.23
N ALA A 195 42.30 24.20 10.33
CA ALA A 195 41.59 23.34 11.27
C ALA A 195 40.89 24.09 12.42
N ASP A 196 39.95 23.35 13.05
CA ASP A 196 39.47 23.39 14.43
C ASP A 196 38.79 24.64 15.03
N VAL A 197 37.47 24.54 15.26
CA VAL A 197 36.83 24.84 16.55
C VAL A 197 35.57 23.95 16.73
N LEU A 198 35.60 23.03 17.69
CA LEU A 198 34.43 22.28 18.19
C LEU A 198 33.65 23.12 19.23
N PRO A 199 32.30 23.08 19.27
CA PRO A 199 31.54 23.53 20.44
C PRO A 199 31.35 22.41 21.48
N PRO A 200 31.10 22.76 22.77
CA PRO A 200 31.23 21.83 23.88
C PRO A 200 30.03 20.90 24.07
N VAL A 201 30.34 19.70 24.56
CA VAL A 201 29.43 18.67 25.06
C VAL A 201 29.00 19.04 26.48
N ASP A 202 27.70 19.18 26.72
CA ASP A 202 27.16 19.35 28.07
C ASP A 202 26.69 18.00 28.66
N VAL A 203 27.12 17.77 29.89
CA VAL A 203 27.01 16.53 30.66
C VAL A 203 25.76 16.56 31.54
N LEU A 204 25.04 15.44 31.55
CA LEU A 204 23.85 15.14 32.35
C LEU A 204 24.05 15.32 33.87
N SER A 205 22.98 15.75 34.55
CA SER A 205 22.69 15.49 35.97
C SER A 205 21.18 15.64 36.26
N PRO A 206 20.64 14.98 37.31
CA PRO A 206 19.38 14.24 37.24
C PRO A 206 18.17 14.97 37.86
N ILE A 207 16.95 14.60 37.45
CA ILE A 207 15.71 14.94 38.15
C ILE A 207 14.92 13.66 38.42
N GLU A 208 14.72 13.38 39.70
CA GLU A 208 13.77 12.40 40.25
C GLU A 208 12.33 12.89 40.08
N ILE A 209 11.42 12.03 39.63
CA ILE A 209 9.99 12.15 39.93
C ILE A 209 9.41 10.78 40.28
N HIS A 210 8.90 10.67 41.50
CA HIS A 210 8.11 9.56 42.02
C HIS A 210 6.62 9.70 41.64
N HIS A 211 5.99 8.58 41.23
CA HIS A 211 4.64 8.05 41.57
C HIS A 211 4.11 7.18 40.40
N LYS A 212 4.16 5.83 40.43
CA LYS A 212 3.16 4.83 40.95
C LYS A 212 1.74 5.08 40.40
N VAL A 213 1.02 4.18 39.70
CA VAL A 213 0.62 2.75 39.94
C VAL A 213 0.02 2.15 38.61
N PRO A 214 -0.45 0.87 38.50
CA PRO A 214 0.23 -0.43 38.35
C PRO A 214 0.08 -1.06 36.93
N VAL A 215 0.97 -1.97 36.56
CA VAL A 215 0.78 -2.93 35.45
C VAL A 215 0.91 -4.34 36.02
N GLU A 216 -0.04 -5.21 35.72
CA GLU A 216 -0.06 -6.63 36.08
C GLU A 216 1.05 -7.38 35.32
N GLU A 217 1.87 -8.14 36.06
CA GLU A 217 2.93 -8.98 35.54
C GLU A 217 2.38 -10.32 35.06
N GLU A 218 2.39 -10.57 33.75
CA GLU A 218 2.35 -11.92 33.19
C GLU A 218 3.76 -12.50 33.04
N SER A 219 3.86 -13.77 33.39
CA SER A 219 5.07 -14.52 33.68
C SER A 219 5.65 -15.20 32.44
N TRP A 220 6.96 -15.05 32.22
CA TRP A 220 7.71 -15.87 31.26
C TRP A 220 8.76 -16.70 31.99
N GLN A 221 8.53 -18.02 32.05
CA GLN A 221 9.48 -19.01 32.56
C GLN A 221 10.48 -19.43 31.47
N ALA A 222 11.76 -19.53 31.84
CA ALA A 222 12.80 -20.11 30.99
C ALA A 222 12.73 -21.65 31.00
N MET A 223 12.78 -22.26 29.81
CA MET A 223 12.83 -23.71 29.64
C MET A 223 14.19 -24.30 30.06
N LEU A 224 14.15 -25.41 30.80
CA LEU A 224 15.31 -26.23 31.15
C LEU A 224 15.64 -27.23 30.04
N PHE A 225 16.89 -27.24 29.59
CA PHE A 225 17.48 -28.35 28.84
C PHE A 225 18.21 -29.31 29.80
N SER A 226 17.83 -30.60 29.73
CA SER A 226 18.51 -31.70 30.43
C SER A 226 19.61 -32.31 29.57
N PRO A 227 20.80 -32.63 30.11
CA PRO A 227 21.72 -33.57 29.47
C PRO A 227 21.67 -34.97 30.10
N PHE A 228 21.68 -35.93 29.18
CA PHE A 228 21.85 -37.39 29.24
C PHE A 228 22.56 -38.03 30.45
N GLU A 229 21.97 -39.16 30.90
CA GLU A 229 22.60 -40.18 31.73
C GLU A 229 23.54 -41.11 30.92
N GLN A 230 24.65 -41.52 31.52
CA GLN A 230 25.28 -42.83 31.27
C GLN A 230 25.79 -43.43 32.58
N HIS A 231 25.37 -44.67 32.83
CA HIS A 231 25.70 -45.52 33.97
C HIS A 231 27.17 -46.01 33.98
N ALA A 232 27.78 -46.18 35.16
CA ALA A 232 28.20 -47.50 35.71
C ALA A 232 29.14 -47.42 36.94
N ASN A 233 28.69 -48.07 38.02
CA ASN A 233 29.39 -48.87 39.05
C ASN A 233 30.78 -48.51 39.66
N ALA A 234 30.71 -48.35 40.99
CA ALA A 234 31.48 -49.05 42.05
C ALA A 234 32.79 -48.46 42.64
N ALA A 235 32.80 -48.53 43.99
CA ALA A 235 33.90 -48.48 44.97
C ALA A 235 34.26 -47.13 45.66
N SER A 236 34.02 -47.09 46.98
CA SER A 236 34.58 -46.17 48.00
C SER A 236 35.83 -46.81 48.66
N PRO A 237 36.67 -46.16 49.52
CA PRO A 237 36.35 -45.03 50.41
C PRO A 237 37.45 -43.95 50.73
N ALA A 238 37.00 -42.87 51.39
CA ALA A 238 37.59 -42.08 52.49
C ALA A 238 38.99 -41.42 52.40
N ALA A 239 39.04 -40.08 52.54
CA ALA A 239 39.46 -39.34 53.74
C ALA A 239 39.55 -37.82 53.45
N GLY A 240 39.19 -36.98 54.41
CA GLY A 240 38.76 -35.60 54.17
C GLY A 240 39.77 -34.49 54.46
N THR A 241 39.34 -33.26 54.17
CA THR A 241 39.87 -32.02 54.74
C THR A 241 38.78 -30.96 54.73
N LYS A 242 38.52 -30.37 55.90
CA LYS A 242 37.53 -29.29 56.13
C LYS A 242 37.93 -28.00 55.38
N PRO A 243 36.99 -27.20 54.85
CA PRO A 243 37.31 -25.89 54.31
C PRO A 243 37.66 -24.89 55.43
N LEU A 244 38.75 -24.14 55.24
CA LEU A 244 39.23 -23.08 56.14
C LEU A 244 38.31 -21.85 56.06
N ARG A 245 38.24 -21.07 57.15
CA ARG A 245 37.40 -19.86 57.25
C ARG A 245 38.13 -18.62 56.72
N PRO A 246 37.39 -17.56 56.33
CA PRO A 246 37.99 -16.33 55.80
C PRO A 246 38.96 -15.67 56.79
N GLY A 247 40.18 -15.37 56.37
CA GLY A 247 41.22 -14.68 57.15
C GLY A 247 42.46 -15.51 57.55
N GLN A 248 42.58 -16.77 57.11
CA GLN A 248 43.72 -17.63 57.43
C GLN A 248 44.73 -17.68 56.26
N ILE A 249 45.96 -17.21 56.48
CA ILE A 249 47.06 -17.30 55.51
C ILE A 249 47.68 -18.71 55.61
N PRO A 250 47.76 -19.52 54.54
CA PRO A 250 48.44 -20.81 54.59
C PRO A 250 49.96 -20.61 54.76
N VAL A 251 50.51 -21.18 55.82
CA VAL A 251 51.96 -21.29 56.05
C VAL A 251 52.47 -22.49 55.23
N GLY A 252 53.40 -22.23 54.32
CA GLY A 252 54.20 -23.27 53.66
C GLY A 252 54.22 -23.17 52.14
N MET A 253 55.04 -22.27 51.58
CA MET A 253 55.54 -22.44 50.22
C MET A 253 56.76 -23.37 50.27
N PRO A 254 56.81 -24.48 49.52
CA PRO A 254 58.09 -24.97 49.04
C PRO A 254 58.61 -24.02 47.95
N ASN A 255 59.88 -23.67 48.08
CA ASN A 255 60.66 -22.83 47.18
C ASN A 255 60.48 -23.24 45.70
N PRO A 256 60.07 -22.36 44.77
CA PRO A 256 59.98 -22.66 43.33
C PRO A 256 61.38 -22.54 42.71
N ALA A 257 62.32 -23.37 43.16
CA ALA A 257 63.69 -23.38 42.68
C ALA A 257 64.16 -24.82 42.50
N ASN A 258 63.39 -25.62 41.76
CA ASN A 258 63.83 -26.80 40.99
C ASN A 258 62.61 -27.54 40.39
N CYS A 259 61.95 -26.92 39.41
CA CYS A 259 61.20 -27.66 38.40
C CYS A 259 61.86 -27.34 37.06
N PRO A 260 62.28 -28.33 36.24
CA PRO A 260 62.82 -28.04 34.91
C PRO A 260 61.79 -27.22 34.12
N PRO A 261 62.20 -26.27 33.26
CA PRO A 261 61.25 -25.49 32.47
C PRO A 261 60.41 -26.47 31.65
N GLN A 262 59.11 -26.54 31.95
CA GLN A 262 58.16 -27.21 31.08
C GLN A 262 58.10 -26.36 29.80
N TYR A 263 58.74 -26.84 28.73
CA TYR A 263 58.53 -26.30 27.39
C TYR A 263 57.09 -26.62 26.99
N THR A 264 56.14 -25.76 27.37
CA THR A 264 54.81 -25.77 26.78
C THR A 264 54.93 -25.27 25.36
N GLN A 265 54.45 -26.05 24.39
CA GLN A 265 54.46 -25.63 23.00
C GLN A 265 53.71 -24.29 22.85
N PRO A 266 54.27 -23.33 22.10
CA PRO A 266 53.60 -22.04 21.88
C PRO A 266 52.26 -22.25 21.20
N LYS A 267 51.22 -21.55 21.67
CA LYS A 267 49.90 -21.57 21.04
C LYS A 267 49.82 -20.47 19.99
N ALA A 268 49.47 -20.83 18.76
CA ALA A 268 49.22 -19.86 17.71
C ALA A 268 47.75 -19.42 17.68
N LYS A 269 47.54 -18.11 17.56
CA LYS A 269 46.29 -17.49 17.14
C LYS A 269 46.47 -17.03 15.70
N ILE A 270 45.70 -17.63 14.81
CA ILE A 270 45.71 -17.32 13.38
C ILE A 270 44.40 -16.62 13.01
N ASN A 271 44.48 -15.54 12.25
CA ASN A 271 43.32 -14.81 11.75
C ASN A 271 43.34 -14.81 10.22
N ILE A 272 42.18 -15.07 9.62
CA ILE A 272 41.96 -15.05 8.17
C ILE A 272 40.61 -14.34 7.95
N ALA A 273 40.54 -13.41 6.99
CA ALA A 273 39.29 -12.74 6.67
C ALA A 273 38.26 -13.72 6.07
N ASN A 274 36.97 -13.53 6.36
CA ASN A 274 35.92 -14.34 5.76
C ASN A 274 35.83 -14.08 4.25
N ALA A 275 35.65 -15.13 3.46
CA ALA A 275 35.45 -15.01 2.02
C ALA A 275 33.97 -15.08 1.65
N ARG A 276 33.67 -14.95 0.35
CA ARG A 276 32.35 -15.19 -0.22
C ARG A 276 32.47 -16.07 -1.46
N VAL A 277 31.57 -17.04 -1.59
CA VAL A 277 31.52 -17.92 -2.76
C VAL A 277 31.34 -17.12 -4.05
N GLY A 278 32.06 -17.51 -5.10
CA GLY A 278 32.01 -16.88 -6.42
C GLY A 278 32.64 -15.48 -6.50
N THR A 279 33.19 -14.94 -5.41
CA THR A 279 33.83 -13.62 -5.39
C THR A 279 35.35 -13.75 -5.33
N PRO A 280 36.13 -13.02 -6.15
CA PRO A 280 37.57 -12.96 -5.99
C PRO A 280 37.95 -12.55 -4.57
N PHE A 281 38.77 -13.37 -3.93
CA PHE A 281 39.21 -13.23 -2.55
C PHE A 281 40.73 -13.04 -2.52
N HIS A 282 41.18 -12.12 -1.68
CA HIS A 282 42.57 -11.93 -1.34
C HIS A 282 42.67 -11.47 0.11
N SER A 283 43.40 -12.21 0.95
CA SER A 283 43.59 -11.87 2.37
C SER A 283 44.94 -12.37 2.85
N ASP A 284 45.61 -11.56 3.64
CA ASP A 284 46.76 -11.99 4.42
C ASP A 284 46.32 -13.00 5.48
N VAL A 285 47.22 -13.92 5.82
CA VAL A 285 47.07 -14.87 6.92
C VAL A 285 47.93 -14.38 8.06
N ASP A 286 47.31 -13.87 9.12
CA ASP A 286 48.02 -13.34 10.27
C ASP A 286 48.22 -14.42 11.32
N ILE A 287 49.44 -14.55 11.83
CA ILE A 287 49.78 -15.45 12.94
C ILE A 287 50.40 -14.70 14.11
N SER A 288 49.92 -14.98 15.31
CA SER A 288 50.47 -14.45 16.57
C SER A 288 50.64 -15.58 17.58
N LEU A 289 51.79 -15.63 18.25
CA LEU A 289 52.06 -16.62 19.29
C LEU A 289 51.82 -16.03 20.67
N ASP A 290 51.29 -16.83 21.60
CA ASP A 290 51.03 -16.43 22.98
C ASP A 290 52.28 -15.97 23.74
N ASN A 291 53.45 -16.51 23.39
CA ASN A 291 54.74 -16.14 23.94
C ASN A 291 55.40 -14.92 23.26
N GLY A 292 54.73 -14.29 22.29
CA GLY A 292 55.23 -13.12 21.55
C GLY A 292 56.39 -13.40 20.60
N ALA A 293 56.77 -14.67 20.38
CA ALA A 293 57.79 -15.02 19.41
C ALA A 293 57.27 -14.83 17.97
N LYS A 294 58.18 -14.54 17.04
CA LYS A 294 57.84 -14.46 15.61
C LYS A 294 57.60 -15.87 15.06
N ALA A 295 56.52 -16.01 14.29
CA ALA A 295 56.21 -17.21 13.52
C ALA A 295 56.23 -16.90 12.03
N GLU A 296 56.60 -17.89 11.21
CA GLU A 296 56.54 -17.83 9.76
C GLU A 296 55.56 -18.89 9.26
N ILE A 297 54.64 -18.51 8.38
CA ILE A 297 53.66 -19.42 7.80
C ILE A 297 54.31 -20.12 6.61
N LEU A 298 54.29 -21.45 6.62
CA LEU A 298 54.92 -22.28 5.60
C LEU A 298 53.90 -22.76 4.56
N ASP A 299 52.70 -23.12 5.02
CA ASP A 299 51.65 -23.65 4.16
C ASP A 299 50.27 -23.45 4.79
N VAL A 300 49.25 -23.33 3.94
CA VAL A 300 47.85 -23.30 4.32
C VAL A 300 47.11 -24.32 3.47
N SER A 301 46.69 -25.41 4.10
CA SER A 301 46.04 -26.53 3.44
C SER A 301 44.57 -26.62 3.78
N PHE A 302 43.76 -26.87 2.74
CA PHE A 302 42.32 -27.03 2.86
C PHE A 302 41.96 -28.52 2.80
N ALA A 303 40.95 -28.94 3.57
CA ALA A 303 40.46 -30.33 3.52
C ALA A 303 39.85 -30.71 2.16
N LYS A 304 39.44 -29.71 1.37
CA LYS A 304 38.92 -29.82 0.01
C LYS A 304 39.48 -28.68 -0.84
N ASP A 305 39.61 -28.90 -2.14
CA ASP A 305 39.92 -27.82 -3.07
C ASP A 305 38.70 -26.90 -3.20
N ILE A 306 38.84 -25.67 -2.73
CA ILE A 306 37.80 -24.64 -2.79
C ILE A 306 38.18 -23.50 -3.74
N GLY A 307 39.20 -23.67 -4.59
CA GLY A 307 39.63 -22.62 -5.52
C GLY A 307 40.43 -21.47 -4.88
N LEU A 308 41.02 -21.71 -3.70
CA LEU A 308 41.95 -20.80 -3.03
C LEU A 308 43.37 -21.38 -3.02
N ILE A 309 44.35 -20.50 -3.23
CA ILE A 309 45.77 -20.82 -3.30
C ILE A 309 46.50 -19.94 -2.27
N PHE A 310 47.39 -20.55 -1.50
CA PHE A 310 48.29 -19.85 -0.58
C PHE A 310 49.59 -19.48 -1.29
N ASP A 311 49.99 -18.22 -1.18
CA ASP A 311 51.31 -17.75 -1.59
C ASP A 311 52.18 -17.54 -0.35
N GLN A 312 53.24 -18.35 -0.23
CA GLN A 312 54.18 -18.30 0.88
C GLN A 312 55.00 -17.01 0.89
N ALA A 313 55.32 -16.44 -0.28
CA ALA A 313 56.17 -15.24 -0.37
C ALA A 313 55.49 -14.01 0.22
N THR A 314 54.17 -13.93 0.10
CA THR A 314 53.33 -12.83 0.62
C THR A 314 52.56 -13.22 1.87
N SER A 315 52.56 -14.50 2.26
CA SER A 315 51.72 -15.03 3.34
C SER A 315 50.22 -14.73 3.16
N SER A 316 49.75 -14.79 1.91
CA SER A 316 48.38 -14.43 1.54
C SER A 316 47.63 -15.59 0.87
N LEU A 317 46.33 -15.69 1.15
CA LEU A 317 45.40 -16.52 0.40
C LEU A 317 44.78 -15.72 -0.74
N SER A 318 44.70 -16.32 -1.92
CA SER A 318 44.04 -15.70 -3.09
C SER A 318 43.29 -16.71 -3.95
N GLY A 319 42.25 -16.28 -4.65
CA GLY A 319 41.47 -17.13 -5.55
C GLY A 319 39.98 -16.79 -5.52
N THR A 320 39.14 -17.71 -5.99
CA THR A 320 37.68 -17.53 -5.98
C THR A 320 37.05 -18.76 -5.32
N PRO A 321 36.50 -18.63 -4.09
CA PRO A 321 35.90 -19.76 -3.40
C PRO A 321 34.75 -20.39 -4.19
N THR A 322 34.75 -21.71 -4.34
CA THR A 322 33.73 -22.45 -5.11
C THR A 322 32.59 -23.00 -4.25
N GLU A 323 32.79 -23.14 -2.95
CA GLU A 323 31.80 -23.64 -1.98
C GLU A 323 31.71 -22.69 -0.78
N SER A 324 30.49 -22.52 -0.24
CA SER A 324 30.25 -21.79 1.01
C SER A 324 30.20 -22.72 2.21
N GLY A 325 30.53 -22.20 3.39
CA GLY A 325 30.40 -22.89 4.67
C GLY A 325 31.58 -22.64 5.61
N ASP A 326 31.56 -23.37 6.70
CA ASP A 326 32.60 -23.36 7.72
C ASP A 326 33.63 -24.45 7.39
N ILE A 327 34.78 -24.04 6.88
CA ILE A 327 35.80 -24.94 6.33
C ILE A 327 36.96 -25.05 7.31
N GLU A 328 37.31 -26.27 7.73
CA GLU A 328 38.51 -26.49 8.53
C GLU A 328 39.76 -26.36 7.65
N VAL A 329 40.64 -25.43 8.02
CA VAL A 329 41.91 -25.14 7.34
C VAL A 329 43.06 -25.44 8.29
N THR A 330 44.08 -26.12 7.77
CA THR A 330 45.28 -26.46 8.53
C THR A 330 46.43 -25.54 8.11
N VAL A 331 46.87 -24.71 9.05
CA VAL A 331 47.97 -23.77 8.84
C VAL A 331 49.24 -24.35 9.45
N THR A 332 50.23 -24.55 8.59
CA THR A 332 51.57 -25.02 8.98
C THR A 332 52.48 -23.81 9.17
N TRP A 333 53.13 -23.72 10.31
CA TRP A 333 53.98 -22.58 10.66
C TRP A 333 55.23 -23.04 11.42
N SER A 334 56.25 -22.20 11.44
CA SER A 334 57.50 -22.44 12.16
C SER A 334 57.80 -21.30 13.12
N CYS A 335 58.58 -21.57 14.18
CA CYS A 335 59.13 -20.53 15.03
C CYS A 335 60.52 -20.95 15.54
N HIS A 336 61.21 -20.04 16.24
CA HIS A 336 62.59 -20.29 16.68
C HIS A 336 62.76 -21.54 17.56
N SER A 337 61.71 -21.99 18.24
CA SER A 337 61.76 -23.16 19.13
C SER A 337 61.52 -24.50 18.42
N ALA A 338 60.90 -24.53 17.24
CA ALA A 338 60.74 -25.74 16.45
C ALA A 338 60.36 -25.45 14.98
N PRO A 339 60.83 -26.28 14.03
CA PRO A 339 60.69 -26.01 12.60
C PRO A 339 59.28 -26.27 12.05
N TYR A 340 58.43 -27.05 12.72
CA TYR A 340 57.10 -27.42 12.22
C TYR A 340 56.06 -27.50 13.34
N PHE A 341 55.05 -26.64 13.24
CA PHE A 341 53.81 -26.68 13.99
C PHE A 341 52.63 -26.66 13.02
N SER A 342 51.50 -27.21 13.47
CA SER A 342 50.25 -27.23 12.70
C SER A 342 49.12 -26.78 13.59
N THR A 343 48.31 -25.84 13.12
CA THR A 343 47.14 -25.34 13.84
C THR A 343 45.94 -25.33 12.91
N LYS A 344 44.84 -25.91 13.38
CA LYS A 344 43.57 -25.93 12.67
C LYS A 344 42.76 -24.69 13.00
N VAL A 345 42.22 -24.04 12.00
CA VAL A 345 41.33 -22.88 12.13
C VAL A 345 40.10 -23.05 11.26
N LEU A 346 39.01 -22.39 11.67
CA LEU A 346 37.77 -22.35 10.90
C LEU A 346 37.84 -21.16 9.94
N PHE A 347 37.73 -21.42 8.65
CA PHE A 347 37.65 -20.41 7.60
C PHE A 347 36.21 -20.34 7.09
N ILE A 348 35.59 -19.17 7.21
CA ILE A 348 34.19 -18.96 6.86
C ILE A 348 34.12 -18.44 5.43
N VAL A 349 33.45 -19.18 4.55
CA VAL A 349 33.07 -18.72 3.21
C VAL A 349 31.57 -18.47 3.19
N ASN A 350 31.18 -17.20 3.12
CA ASN A 350 29.77 -16.82 3.08
C ASN A 350 29.13 -17.26 1.75
N PRO A 351 27.87 -17.75 1.77
CA PRO A 351 27.11 -18.01 0.55
C PRO A 351 26.85 -16.71 -0.22
N ASP A 352 26.48 -16.84 -1.50
CA ASP A 352 25.90 -15.73 -2.24
C ASP A 352 24.55 -15.41 -1.58
N PRO A 353 24.30 -14.18 -1.10
CA PRO A 353 23.01 -13.82 -0.53
C PRO A 353 21.82 -14.16 -1.46
N ARG A 354 22.04 -14.16 -2.79
CA ARG A 354 21.00 -14.52 -3.77
C ARG A 354 20.66 -16.01 -3.75
N SER A 355 21.62 -16.89 -3.47
CA SER A 355 21.38 -18.34 -3.45
C SER A 355 20.61 -18.81 -2.22
N LEU A 356 20.42 -17.94 -1.23
CA LEU A 356 19.60 -18.23 -0.04
C LEU A 356 18.10 -18.06 -0.30
N TRP A 357 17.73 -17.27 -1.30
CA TRP A 357 16.34 -17.04 -1.67
C TRP A 357 15.74 -18.27 -2.34
N LYS A 358 14.51 -18.58 -1.97
CA LYS A 358 13.73 -19.69 -2.51
C LYS A 358 12.53 -19.07 -3.20
N ILE A 359 12.09 -19.70 -4.29
CA ILE A 359 10.84 -19.36 -4.95
C ILE A 359 9.88 -20.50 -4.63
N LEU A 360 9.06 -20.29 -3.60
CA LEU A 360 8.02 -21.21 -3.18
C LEU A 360 6.68 -20.70 -3.75
N GLU A 361 5.94 -21.59 -4.41
CA GLU A 361 4.59 -21.28 -4.86
C GLU A 361 3.63 -21.29 -3.67
N PRO A 362 2.67 -20.35 -3.63
CA PRO A 362 1.70 -20.32 -2.56
C PRO A 362 0.61 -21.39 -2.77
N PRO A 363 -0.19 -21.72 -1.74
CA PRO A 363 -1.23 -22.75 -1.83
C PRO A 363 -2.28 -22.42 -2.89
N ALA A 364 -2.48 -23.31 -3.87
CA ALA A 364 -3.41 -23.06 -4.98
C ALA A 364 -4.90 -23.11 -4.57
N ASP A 365 -5.20 -23.65 -3.39
CA ASP A 365 -6.53 -23.81 -2.82
C ASP A 365 -6.85 -22.78 -1.71
N ASP A 366 -6.00 -21.76 -1.54
CA ASP A 366 -6.25 -20.66 -0.61
C ASP A 366 -7.54 -19.90 -0.95
N ARG A 367 -8.34 -19.55 0.07
CA ARG A 367 -9.60 -18.81 -0.06
C ARG A 367 -9.41 -17.50 -0.84
N TYR A 368 -8.28 -16.83 -0.63
CA TYR A 368 -7.93 -15.58 -1.29
C TYR A 368 -6.73 -15.79 -2.21
N PHE A 369 -6.80 -16.81 -3.07
CA PHE A 369 -5.80 -17.04 -4.09
C PHE A 369 -5.59 -15.76 -4.94
N LYS A 370 -4.33 -15.38 -5.15
CA LYS A 370 -3.92 -14.25 -6.00
C LYS A 370 -2.75 -14.67 -6.88
N GLU A 371 -2.71 -14.21 -8.13
CA GLU A 371 -1.57 -14.48 -9.01
C GLU A 371 -0.31 -13.72 -8.57
N ASN A 372 0.87 -14.30 -8.84
CA ASN A 372 2.16 -13.71 -8.46
C ASN A 372 2.46 -12.40 -9.19
N VAL A 373 1.91 -12.21 -10.39
CA VAL A 373 2.11 -11.03 -11.24
C VAL A 373 0.77 -10.66 -11.85
N ASP A 374 0.47 -9.37 -11.89
CA ASP A 374 -0.68 -8.81 -12.59
C ASP A 374 -0.26 -7.53 -13.31
N HIS A 375 -0.85 -7.27 -14.47
CA HIS A 375 -0.58 -6.07 -15.23
C HIS A 375 -1.74 -5.73 -16.15
N LYS A 376 -1.97 -4.43 -16.36
CA LYS A 376 -3.08 -3.94 -17.18
C LYS A 376 -2.68 -2.69 -17.94
N LEU A 377 -3.12 -2.62 -19.19
CA LEU A 377 -2.91 -1.49 -20.08
C LEU A 377 -4.25 -0.88 -20.50
N ILE A 378 -4.36 0.44 -20.40
CA ILE A 378 -5.37 1.24 -21.09
C ILE A 378 -4.64 2.07 -22.14
N SER A 379 -4.90 1.76 -23.40
CA SER A 379 -4.38 2.51 -24.55
C SER A 379 -5.54 3.01 -25.41
N ALA A 380 -5.68 4.32 -25.48
CA ALA A 380 -6.69 5.02 -26.27
C ALA A 380 -6.13 6.36 -26.79
N PRO A 381 -6.77 6.99 -27.79
CA PRO A 381 -6.31 8.29 -28.28
C PRO A 381 -6.18 9.32 -27.15
N GLY A 382 -4.95 9.76 -26.86
CA GLY A 382 -4.65 10.73 -25.80
C GLY A 382 -4.63 10.17 -24.38
N VAL A 383 -4.74 8.85 -24.19
CA VAL A 383 -4.67 8.19 -22.88
C VAL A 383 -3.80 6.94 -22.97
N ASN A 384 -2.68 6.94 -22.25
CA ASN A 384 -1.88 5.74 -21.99
C ASN A 384 -1.75 5.58 -20.48
N ILE A 385 -2.21 4.43 -19.96
CA ILE A 385 -2.07 4.08 -18.55
C ILE A 385 -1.64 2.62 -18.47
N ALA A 386 -0.53 2.36 -17.79
CA ALA A 386 -0.02 1.02 -17.52
C ALA A 386 0.06 0.82 -16.01
N ALA A 387 -0.45 -0.31 -15.55
CA ALA A 387 -0.35 -0.76 -14.19
C ALA A 387 0.36 -2.12 -14.17
N ALA A 388 1.19 -2.35 -13.17
CA ALA A 388 1.85 -3.62 -12.95
C ALA A 388 2.05 -3.85 -11.46
N SER A 389 1.94 -5.11 -11.04
CA SER A 389 2.14 -5.56 -9.67
C SER A 389 2.83 -6.91 -9.65
N ARG A 390 3.83 -7.09 -8.78
CA ARG A 390 4.65 -8.29 -8.70
C ARG A 390 4.91 -8.68 -7.25
N ARG A 391 4.81 -9.98 -6.98
CA ARG A 391 5.16 -10.61 -5.71
C ARG A 391 6.63 -10.35 -5.34
N GLY A 392 6.84 -9.95 -4.10
CA GLY A 392 8.10 -9.68 -3.46
C GLY A 392 8.89 -10.94 -3.15
N ARG A 393 10.19 -10.77 -2.97
CA ARG A 393 11.12 -11.88 -2.67
C ARG A 393 10.91 -12.44 -1.27
N SER A 394 10.50 -11.60 -0.31
CA SER A 394 10.11 -12.03 1.04
C SER A 394 8.97 -13.05 0.96
N HIS A 395 7.95 -12.74 0.17
CA HIS A 395 6.79 -13.60 -0.06
C HIS A 395 7.13 -14.87 -0.84
N GLU A 396 7.95 -14.77 -1.89
CA GLU A 396 8.50 -15.95 -2.60
C GLU A 396 9.24 -16.90 -1.64
N HIS A 397 10.02 -16.37 -0.70
CA HIS A 397 10.82 -17.19 0.22
C HIS A 397 10.00 -18.02 1.18
N VAL A 398 8.88 -17.47 1.64
CA VAL A 398 7.98 -18.14 2.59
C VAL A 398 6.81 -18.86 1.92
N GLY A 399 6.65 -18.69 0.61
CA GLY A 399 5.52 -19.26 -0.14
C GLY A 399 4.20 -18.56 0.16
N SER A 400 4.24 -17.27 0.50
CA SER A 400 3.04 -16.44 0.59
C SER A 400 2.75 -15.77 -0.74
N PHE A 401 1.64 -15.06 -0.79
CA PHE A 401 1.16 -14.39 -1.99
C PHE A 401 1.65 -12.95 -2.04
N ARG A 402 1.38 -12.31 -3.18
CA ARG A 402 1.37 -10.86 -3.28
C ARG A 402 0.17 -10.29 -2.51
N ASP A 403 0.43 -9.33 -1.65
CA ASP A 403 -0.54 -8.59 -0.85
C ASP A 403 -0.89 -7.24 -1.48
N ASP A 404 -0.05 -6.69 -2.36
CA ASP A 404 -0.36 -5.52 -3.18
C ASP A 404 -1.55 -5.70 -4.16
N ASP A 405 -2.22 -4.58 -4.48
CA ASP A 405 -3.24 -4.48 -5.53
C ASP A 405 -3.26 -3.10 -6.24
N PHE A 406 -3.91 -3.04 -7.40
CA PHE A 406 -4.11 -1.79 -8.16
C PHE A 406 -5.47 -1.75 -8.86
N PHE A 407 -5.93 -0.55 -9.17
CA PHE A 407 -7.09 -0.34 -10.03
C PHE A 407 -6.82 0.77 -11.06
N ILE A 408 -7.18 0.51 -12.32
CA ILE A 408 -7.17 1.53 -13.36
C ILE A 408 -8.48 1.54 -14.17
N SER A 409 -8.99 2.74 -14.42
CA SER A 409 -10.10 2.96 -15.35
C SER A 409 -9.93 4.27 -16.14
N SER A 410 -10.56 4.32 -17.31
CA SER A 410 -10.63 5.50 -18.15
C SER A 410 -12.01 5.59 -18.78
N ASN A 411 -12.66 6.73 -18.65
CA ASN A 411 -13.96 7.00 -19.25
C ASN A 411 -13.77 7.86 -20.50
N ARG A 412 -14.12 7.33 -21.68
CA ARG A 412 -13.96 8.05 -22.95
C ARG A 412 -14.93 9.22 -23.12
N ASP A 413 -16.11 9.14 -22.51
CA ASP A 413 -17.17 10.14 -22.67
C ASP A 413 -16.89 11.40 -21.86
N THR A 414 -16.33 11.23 -20.65
CA THR A 414 -15.99 12.35 -19.76
C THR A 414 -14.49 12.68 -19.80
N GLY A 415 -13.64 11.74 -20.22
CA GLY A 415 -12.18 11.86 -20.27
C GLY A 415 -11.48 11.68 -18.91
N TRP A 416 -12.22 11.28 -17.87
CA TRP A 416 -11.67 11.01 -16.55
C TRP A 416 -10.90 9.70 -16.52
N ASN A 417 -9.75 9.73 -15.84
CA ASN A 417 -8.88 8.59 -15.59
C ASN A 417 -8.74 8.39 -14.08
N ILE A 418 -8.76 7.14 -13.65
CA ILE A 418 -8.64 6.75 -12.25
C ILE A 418 -7.49 5.76 -12.13
N MET A 419 -6.58 6.00 -11.19
CA MET A 419 -5.42 5.15 -10.91
C MET A 419 -5.30 4.99 -9.40
N LEU A 420 -5.27 3.75 -8.91
CA LEU A 420 -5.11 3.41 -7.50
C LEU A 420 -4.02 2.36 -7.33
N VAL A 421 -3.30 2.43 -6.22
CA VAL A 421 -2.46 1.35 -5.69
C VAL A 421 -2.75 1.19 -4.20
N ALA A 422 -2.66 -0.04 -3.71
CA ALA A 422 -2.78 -0.37 -2.30
C ALA A 422 -1.78 -1.45 -1.94
N ASP A 423 -1.04 -1.22 -0.87
CA ASP A 423 -0.13 -2.19 -0.25
C ASP A 423 -0.82 -2.81 0.97
N GLY A 424 -0.91 -4.13 0.95
CA GLY A 424 -1.47 -4.91 2.04
C GLY A 424 -0.44 -5.15 3.13
N ALA A 425 -0.75 -4.76 4.36
CA ALA A 425 0.18 -4.87 5.48
C ALA A 425 0.71 -6.31 5.67
N GLY A 426 2.02 -6.53 5.58
CA GLY A 426 2.62 -7.86 5.81
C GLY A 426 2.41 -8.44 7.21
N SER A 427 1.94 -7.65 8.16
CA SER A 427 1.52 -8.09 9.51
C SER A 427 0.08 -8.59 9.59
N ALA A 428 -0.72 -8.40 8.54
CA ALA A 428 -2.15 -8.70 8.49
C ALA A 428 -2.42 -9.87 7.55
N LYS A 429 -2.91 -10.99 8.11
CA LYS A 429 -3.06 -12.29 7.41
C LYS A 429 -3.85 -12.23 6.09
N ASN A 430 -4.88 -11.39 6.03
CA ASN A 430 -5.80 -11.25 4.90
C ASN A 430 -5.61 -9.91 4.15
N SER A 431 -4.45 -9.26 4.32
CA SER A 431 -4.09 -7.96 3.74
C SER A 431 -4.32 -7.92 2.23
N ARG A 432 -3.97 -8.99 1.50
CA ARG A 432 -4.20 -9.11 0.05
C ARG A 432 -5.65 -8.95 -0.37
N LYS A 433 -6.58 -9.39 0.49
CA LYS A 433 -8.02 -9.26 0.24
C LYS A 433 -8.47 -7.86 0.63
N GLY A 434 -7.87 -7.29 1.67
CA GLY A 434 -8.04 -5.87 2.02
C GLY A 434 -7.68 -4.94 0.88
N SER A 435 -6.46 -5.04 0.34
CA SER A 435 -5.97 -4.22 -0.79
C SER A 435 -6.85 -4.38 -2.04
N GLN A 436 -7.29 -5.60 -2.35
CA GLN A 436 -8.25 -5.87 -3.42
C GLN A 436 -9.59 -5.16 -3.17
N ILE A 437 -10.21 -5.36 -2.00
CA ILE A 437 -11.51 -4.76 -1.67
C ILE A 437 -11.43 -3.24 -1.77
N VAL A 438 -10.35 -2.63 -1.25
CA VAL A 438 -10.19 -1.18 -1.23
C VAL A 438 -10.04 -0.62 -2.63
N THR A 439 -9.13 -1.18 -3.44
CA THR A 439 -8.89 -0.70 -4.81
C THR A 439 -10.10 -0.85 -5.70
N GLU A 440 -10.79 -2.00 -5.65
CA GLU A 440 -12.01 -2.24 -6.42
C GLU A 440 -13.17 -1.32 -5.95
N THR A 441 -13.41 -1.21 -4.64
CA THR A 441 -14.51 -0.41 -4.10
C THR A 441 -14.34 1.06 -4.43
N VAL A 442 -13.17 1.63 -4.13
CA VAL A 442 -12.90 3.06 -4.37
C VAL A 442 -12.85 3.34 -5.88
N GLY A 443 -12.22 2.46 -6.66
CA GLY A 443 -12.13 2.59 -8.11
C GLY A 443 -13.50 2.61 -8.80
N HIS A 444 -14.39 1.68 -8.43
CA HIS A 444 -15.75 1.62 -8.97
C HIS A 444 -16.61 2.81 -8.52
N TYR A 445 -16.54 3.18 -7.25
CA TYR A 445 -17.27 4.34 -6.72
C TYR A 445 -16.89 5.63 -7.47
N LEU A 446 -15.59 5.93 -7.58
CA LEU A 446 -15.12 7.13 -8.28
C LEU A 446 -15.48 7.10 -9.77
N SER A 447 -15.40 5.92 -10.40
CA SER A 447 -15.79 5.75 -11.81
C SER A 447 -17.25 6.10 -12.03
N ALA A 448 -18.15 5.71 -11.11
CA ALA A 448 -19.56 6.04 -11.18
C ALA A 448 -19.80 7.54 -10.98
N GLN A 449 -19.19 8.15 -9.95
CA GLN A 449 -19.39 9.57 -9.61
C GLN A 449 -18.89 10.54 -10.70
N LEU A 450 -17.89 10.12 -11.47
CA LEU A 450 -17.25 10.92 -12.53
C LEU A 450 -17.76 10.59 -13.94
N SER A 451 -18.81 9.76 -14.03
CA SER A 451 -19.51 9.47 -15.26
C SER A 451 -20.65 10.48 -15.52
N GLY A 452 -21.18 10.48 -16.74
CA GLY A 452 -22.36 11.26 -17.10
C GLY A 452 -22.20 12.77 -16.94
N ASP A 453 -23.31 13.46 -16.68
CA ASP A 453 -23.37 14.93 -16.64
C ASP A 453 -22.63 15.51 -15.44
N LYS A 454 -22.71 14.86 -14.27
CA LYS A 454 -21.96 15.28 -13.06
C LYS A 454 -20.46 15.35 -13.34
N GLY A 455 -19.91 14.34 -14.00
CA GLY A 455 -18.49 14.31 -14.38
C GLY A 455 -18.11 15.41 -15.38
N ARG A 456 -19.01 15.78 -16.30
CA ARG A 456 -18.79 16.86 -17.27
C ARG A 456 -18.85 18.23 -16.62
N GLU A 457 -19.83 18.49 -15.77
CA GLU A 457 -19.96 19.75 -15.03
C GLU A 457 -18.74 20.01 -14.14
N LEU A 458 -18.26 18.97 -13.43
CA LEU A 458 -17.05 19.09 -12.62
C LEU A 458 -15.82 19.40 -13.50
N LYS A 459 -15.72 18.75 -14.66
CA LYS A 459 -14.64 18.99 -15.62
C LYS A 459 -14.66 20.42 -16.17
N GLU A 460 -15.84 21.00 -16.46
CA GLU A 460 -15.97 22.38 -16.92
C GLU A 460 -15.44 23.39 -15.90
N ARG A 461 -15.77 23.21 -14.61
CA ARG A 461 -15.20 24.00 -13.52
C ARG A 461 -13.68 23.91 -13.47
N ILE A 462 -13.15 22.71 -13.72
CA ILE A 462 -11.70 22.48 -13.73
C ILE A 462 -11.01 23.12 -14.94
N ILE A 463 -11.69 23.17 -16.08
CA ILE A 463 -11.21 23.87 -17.26
C ILE A 463 -11.11 25.37 -16.97
N ASN A 464 -12.11 25.97 -16.32
CA ASN A 464 -12.10 27.37 -15.92
C ASN A 464 -11.01 27.68 -14.85
N TRP A 465 -10.92 26.81 -13.83
CA TRP A 465 -9.90 26.85 -12.77
C TRP A 465 -9.77 28.18 -12.01
N ALA A 466 -10.87 28.93 -11.88
CA ALA A 466 -10.91 30.14 -11.06
C ALA A 466 -10.76 29.81 -9.56
N PRO A 467 -10.33 30.76 -8.70
CA PRO A 467 -10.15 30.49 -7.26
C PRO A 467 -11.38 29.89 -6.56
N GLU A 468 -12.58 30.35 -6.94
CA GLU A 468 -13.84 29.80 -6.40
C GLU A 468 -14.08 28.36 -6.90
N ASP A 469 -13.80 28.07 -8.17
CA ASP A 469 -13.90 26.71 -8.70
C ASP A 469 -12.89 25.78 -8.04
N GLN A 470 -11.67 26.24 -7.73
CA GLN A 470 -10.68 25.44 -7.02
C GLN A 470 -11.17 25.03 -5.64
N ARG A 471 -11.82 25.93 -4.89
CA ARG A 471 -12.42 25.63 -3.59
C ARG A 471 -13.53 24.57 -3.72
N VAL A 472 -14.46 24.76 -4.65
CA VAL A 472 -15.58 23.82 -4.89
C VAL A 472 -15.08 22.46 -5.34
N VAL A 473 -14.10 22.42 -6.24
CA VAL A 473 -13.47 21.17 -6.71
C VAL A 473 -12.75 20.47 -5.56
N GLY A 474 -12.01 21.21 -4.74
CA GLY A 474 -11.32 20.67 -3.56
C GLY A 474 -12.28 20.04 -2.57
N GLU A 475 -13.32 20.77 -2.17
CA GLU A 475 -14.38 20.26 -1.27
C GLU A 475 -15.08 19.03 -1.86
N THR A 476 -15.31 19.02 -3.17
CA THR A 476 -15.90 17.88 -3.86
C THR A 476 -14.99 16.66 -3.76
N PHE A 477 -13.71 16.76 -4.11
CA PHE A 477 -12.81 15.60 -4.05
C PHE A 477 -12.53 15.12 -2.62
N ILE A 478 -12.46 16.03 -1.64
CA ILE A 478 -12.38 15.66 -0.22
C ILE A 478 -13.58 14.77 0.15
N ARG A 479 -14.80 15.19 -0.19
CA ARG A 479 -16.01 14.41 0.08
C ARG A 479 -16.02 13.08 -0.66
N GLN A 480 -15.67 13.07 -1.95
CA GLN A 480 -15.67 11.84 -2.76
C GLN A 480 -14.66 10.80 -2.25
N PHE A 481 -13.44 11.21 -1.91
CA PHE A 481 -12.45 10.29 -1.34
C PHE A 481 -12.86 9.81 0.05
N HIS A 482 -13.46 10.67 0.87
CA HIS A 482 -13.97 10.30 2.20
C HIS A 482 -15.07 9.25 2.12
N HIS A 483 -16.10 9.50 1.30
CA HIS A 483 -17.20 8.55 1.10
C HIS A 483 -16.70 7.22 0.54
N ALA A 484 -15.83 7.25 -0.49
CA ALA A 484 -15.26 6.04 -1.06
C ALA A 484 -14.49 5.21 -0.01
N SER A 485 -13.74 5.88 0.86
CA SER A 485 -12.98 5.25 1.95
C SER A 485 -13.91 4.60 2.98
N VAL A 486 -14.99 5.29 3.37
CA VAL A 486 -16.00 4.74 4.30
C VAL A 486 -16.65 3.48 3.73
N ILE A 487 -17.03 3.49 2.45
CA ILE A 487 -17.62 2.32 1.76
C ILE A 487 -16.61 1.18 1.74
N ALA A 488 -15.34 1.44 1.39
CA ALA A 488 -14.29 0.42 1.38
C ALA A 488 -14.08 -0.23 2.75
N ILE A 489 -14.05 0.57 3.83
CA ILE A 489 -13.93 0.07 5.20
C ILE A 489 -15.15 -0.78 5.58
N ASN A 490 -16.35 -0.39 5.17
CA ASN A 490 -17.56 -1.18 5.41
C ASN A 490 -17.52 -2.51 4.63
N ASN A 491 -17.00 -2.52 3.40
CA ASN A 491 -16.83 -3.75 2.63
C ASN A 491 -15.78 -4.69 3.25
N ILE A 492 -14.69 -4.15 3.81
CA ILE A 492 -13.75 -4.95 4.64
C ILE A 492 -14.48 -5.53 5.85
N LYS A 493 -15.27 -4.73 6.58
CA LYS A 493 -16.04 -5.21 7.73
C LYS A 493 -16.95 -6.37 7.33
N ASN A 494 -17.67 -6.23 6.21
CA ASN A 494 -18.56 -7.26 5.69
C ASN A 494 -17.80 -8.55 5.35
N GLU A 495 -16.67 -8.46 4.64
CA GLU A 495 -15.85 -9.64 4.32
C GLU A 495 -15.29 -10.29 5.59
N SER A 496 -14.86 -9.48 6.57
CA SER A 496 -14.34 -9.99 7.85
C SER A 496 -15.39 -10.80 8.62
N LEU A 497 -16.66 -10.38 8.58
CA LEU A 497 -17.77 -11.13 9.18
C LEU A 497 -18.04 -12.44 8.43
N ILE A 498 -18.00 -12.41 7.10
CA ILE A 498 -18.17 -13.62 6.26
C ILE A 498 -17.01 -14.60 6.45
N ALA A 499 -15.81 -14.09 6.72
CA ALA A 499 -14.62 -14.88 6.95
C ALA A 499 -14.43 -15.32 8.40
N GLU A 500 -15.26 -14.83 9.33
CA GLU A 500 -15.06 -15.01 10.78
C GLU A 500 -13.67 -14.55 11.25
N GLU A 501 -13.18 -13.47 10.65
CA GLU A 501 -11.85 -12.88 10.89
C GLU A 501 -11.99 -11.44 11.43
N THR A 502 -10.91 -10.89 11.95
CA THR A 502 -10.92 -9.49 12.42
C THR A 502 -10.74 -8.50 11.26
N VAL A 503 -11.35 -7.31 11.34
CA VAL A 503 -11.14 -6.21 10.37
C VAL A 503 -9.65 -5.89 10.19
N LYS A 504 -8.89 -5.89 11.29
CA LYS A 504 -7.44 -5.63 11.29
C LYS A 504 -6.64 -6.65 10.49
N SER A 505 -7.16 -7.86 10.26
CA SER A 505 -6.50 -8.84 9.39
C SER A 505 -6.49 -8.42 7.91
N TYR A 506 -7.24 -7.39 7.52
CA TYR A 506 -7.34 -6.86 6.15
C TYR A 506 -6.67 -5.48 6.00
N SER A 507 -5.78 -5.10 6.93
CA SER A 507 -5.11 -3.79 6.89
C SER A 507 -4.36 -3.56 5.58
N THR A 508 -4.56 -2.39 4.98
CA THR A 508 -3.99 -1.99 3.69
C THR A 508 -3.85 -0.47 3.61
N THR A 509 -2.90 0.00 2.82
CA THR A 509 -2.76 1.41 2.41
C THR A 509 -3.73 1.73 1.26
N LEU A 510 -3.82 3.01 0.88
CA LEU A 510 -4.51 3.45 -0.33
C LEU A 510 -3.90 4.75 -0.87
N LEU A 511 -3.36 4.67 -2.08
CA LEU A 511 -2.98 5.83 -2.87
C LEU A 511 -3.89 5.89 -4.11
N ALA A 512 -4.57 7.01 -4.31
CA ALA A 512 -5.54 7.16 -5.38
C ALA A 512 -5.34 8.48 -6.12
N THR A 513 -5.55 8.46 -7.44
CA THR A 513 -5.68 9.67 -8.24
C THR A 513 -6.87 9.61 -9.18
N VAL A 514 -7.45 10.78 -9.38
CA VAL A 514 -8.42 11.07 -10.43
C VAL A 514 -7.83 12.18 -11.31
N SER A 515 -7.74 11.97 -12.61
CA SER A 515 -7.08 12.92 -13.52
C SER A 515 -7.74 13.01 -14.89
N PHE A 516 -7.46 14.09 -15.62
CA PHE A 516 -7.69 14.18 -17.06
C PHE A 516 -6.72 15.16 -17.69
N ARG A 517 -6.52 15.03 -19.01
CA ARG A 517 -5.74 15.99 -19.80
C ARG A 517 -6.65 16.87 -20.66
N THR A 518 -6.31 18.15 -20.75
CA THR A 518 -6.88 19.10 -21.71
C THR A 518 -5.74 19.84 -22.40
N GLY A 519 -5.49 19.51 -23.66
CA GLY A 519 -4.32 20.03 -24.39
C GLY A 519 -3.02 19.61 -23.69
N THR A 520 -2.19 20.60 -23.33
CA THR A 520 -0.91 20.38 -22.61
C THR A 520 -1.05 20.36 -21.09
N GLU A 521 -2.27 20.57 -20.57
CA GLU A 521 -2.56 20.63 -19.14
C GLU A 521 -3.00 19.26 -18.63
N LEU A 522 -2.49 18.89 -17.45
CA LEU A 522 -2.98 17.79 -16.64
C LEU A 522 -3.64 18.37 -15.40
N PHE A 523 -4.89 17.97 -15.15
CA PHE A 523 -5.50 18.06 -13.83
C PHE A 523 -5.33 16.72 -13.09
N ALA A 524 -5.04 16.78 -11.80
CA ALA A 524 -5.11 15.63 -10.90
C ALA A 524 -5.66 16.03 -9.53
N ALA A 525 -6.53 15.19 -8.99
CA ALA A 525 -6.86 15.10 -7.57
C ALA A 525 -6.25 13.81 -7.02
N ALA A 526 -5.55 13.88 -5.89
CA ALA A 526 -4.89 12.74 -5.27
C ALA A 526 -5.36 12.57 -3.82
N PHE A 527 -5.49 11.33 -3.39
CA PHE A 527 -5.69 10.94 -1.99
C PHE A 527 -4.55 10.03 -1.55
N TRP A 528 -4.02 10.31 -0.37
CA TRP A 528 -2.81 9.66 0.15
C TRP A 528 -3.01 9.10 1.56
N MET A 529 -2.96 7.78 1.66
CA MET A 529 -2.95 7.04 2.92
C MET A 529 -1.93 5.91 2.85
N GLY A 530 -0.84 6.03 3.61
CA GLY A 530 0.29 5.11 3.58
C GLY A 530 1.62 5.75 3.16
N ASP A 531 2.59 4.91 2.85
CA ASP A 531 4.03 5.21 2.71
C ASP A 531 4.59 4.99 1.29
N GLY A 532 3.76 4.60 0.33
CA GLY A 532 4.11 4.64 -1.10
C GLY A 532 4.25 6.07 -1.62
N ALA A 533 4.19 6.27 -2.95
CA ALA A 533 4.37 7.59 -3.56
C ALA A 533 3.39 7.93 -4.69
N ILE A 534 2.94 9.19 -4.74
CA ILE A 534 2.19 9.80 -5.84
C ILE A 534 2.93 11.05 -6.35
N ALA A 535 3.22 11.11 -7.65
CA ALA A 535 3.87 12.29 -8.23
C ALA A 535 3.42 12.62 -9.65
N ALA A 536 3.31 13.93 -9.93
CA ALA A 536 3.25 14.47 -11.28
C ALA A 536 4.66 14.94 -11.69
N TYR A 537 5.23 14.27 -12.68
CA TYR A 537 6.58 14.51 -13.18
C TYR A 537 6.58 15.17 -14.56
N GLY A 538 7.39 16.21 -14.72
CA GLY A 538 7.64 16.85 -16.01
C GLY A 538 7.65 18.39 -15.95
N PRO A 539 8.44 19.04 -16.83
CA PRO A 539 9.52 18.46 -17.64
C PRO A 539 10.67 17.90 -16.78
N VAL A 540 11.69 17.32 -17.41
CA VAL A 540 12.90 16.79 -16.74
C VAL A 540 13.43 17.77 -15.68
N GLY A 541 13.78 17.25 -14.51
CA GLY A 541 14.20 18.02 -13.35
C GLY A 541 13.05 18.69 -12.56
N LYS A 542 11.79 18.41 -12.90
CA LYS A 542 10.63 18.93 -12.15
C LYS A 542 9.68 17.80 -11.75
N VAL A 543 9.39 17.77 -10.45
CA VAL A 543 8.43 16.85 -9.85
C VAL A 543 7.50 17.60 -8.91
N ARG A 544 6.27 17.12 -8.79
CA ARG A 544 5.28 17.56 -7.80
C ARG A 544 4.80 16.33 -7.05
N ILE A 545 5.16 16.22 -5.79
CA ILE A 545 4.64 15.18 -4.91
C ILE A 545 3.20 15.56 -4.52
N LEU A 546 2.26 14.62 -4.68
CA LEU A 546 0.82 14.86 -4.53
C LEU A 546 0.27 14.38 -3.18
N GLY A 547 1.07 14.52 -2.12
CA GLY A 547 0.72 14.18 -0.74
C GLY A 547 1.94 14.23 0.16
N THR A 548 1.77 13.75 1.39
CA THR A 548 2.86 13.59 2.36
C THR A 548 2.85 12.12 2.80
N PRO A 549 3.97 11.38 2.68
CA PRO A 549 4.07 10.01 3.15
C PRO A 549 3.68 9.90 4.63
N ASP A 550 2.91 8.89 4.99
CA ASP A 550 2.60 8.57 6.38
C ASP A 550 3.73 7.73 7.00
N SER A 551 4.90 8.33 7.22
CA SER A 551 5.79 7.82 8.25
C SER A 551 5.24 8.31 9.60
N GLY A 552 4.65 7.44 10.42
CA GLY A 552 4.01 7.80 11.69
C GLY A 552 4.92 8.50 12.71
N GLU A 553 4.44 8.69 13.95
CA GLU A 553 5.17 9.43 14.99
C GLU A 553 6.56 8.84 15.32
N TYR A 554 6.77 7.58 14.99
CA TYR A 554 8.05 6.88 15.00
C TYR A 554 8.46 6.54 13.58
N ALA A 555 9.75 6.68 13.26
CA ALA A 555 10.30 6.25 11.99
C ALA A 555 9.88 4.79 11.70
N GLY A 556 9.17 4.56 10.60
CA GLY A 556 8.72 3.23 10.15
C GLY A 556 7.31 2.80 10.57
N GLN A 557 6.41 3.70 11.00
CA GLN A 557 5.01 3.36 11.26
C GLN A 557 4.07 3.75 10.10
N THR A 558 3.67 2.79 9.27
CA THR A 558 2.68 2.99 8.20
C THR A 558 1.28 3.27 8.76
N ARG A 559 0.55 4.22 8.17
CA ARG A 559 -0.89 4.42 8.45
C ARG A 559 -1.72 3.70 7.39
N PHE A 560 -2.70 2.93 7.85
CA PHE A 560 -3.61 2.16 7.00
C PHE A 560 -4.97 2.83 6.86
N LEU A 561 -5.72 2.42 5.84
CA LEU A 561 -7.11 2.84 5.64
C LEU A 561 -8.04 2.12 6.62
N ASP A 562 -8.40 2.80 7.70
CA ASP A 562 -9.31 2.28 8.73
C ASP A 562 -10.28 3.34 9.25
N VAL A 563 -11.09 2.96 10.25
CA VAL A 563 -12.12 3.81 10.86
C VAL A 563 -11.51 5.07 11.49
N ASP A 564 -10.33 4.96 12.08
CA ASP A 564 -9.65 6.10 12.71
C ASP A 564 -9.16 7.06 11.61
N ALA A 565 -8.67 6.52 10.49
CA ALA A 565 -8.19 7.30 9.38
C ALA A 565 -9.29 8.14 8.69
N VAL A 566 -10.51 7.62 8.53
CA VAL A 566 -11.67 8.38 8.01
C VAL A 566 -12.34 9.26 9.06
N GLY A 567 -12.13 8.97 10.34
CA GLY A 567 -12.56 9.79 11.46
C GLY A 567 -11.61 10.96 11.78
N ASP A 568 -10.41 10.97 11.20
CA ASP A 568 -9.41 12.01 11.41
C ASP A 568 -9.95 13.39 10.96
N PRO A 569 -10.03 14.39 11.85
CA PRO A 569 -10.41 15.76 11.48
C PRO A 569 -9.52 16.37 10.38
N GLU A 570 -8.31 15.83 10.22
CA GLU A 570 -7.33 16.25 9.23
C GLU A 570 -7.35 15.42 7.94
N PHE A 571 -8.38 14.59 7.71
CA PHE A 571 -8.56 13.83 6.47
C PHE A 571 -8.39 14.69 5.22
N SER A 572 -8.89 15.93 5.26
CA SER A 572 -8.77 16.89 4.15
C SER A 572 -7.33 17.20 3.75
N LYS A 573 -6.36 17.14 4.66
CA LYS A 573 -4.92 17.36 4.36
C LYS A 573 -4.31 16.23 3.53
N ARG A 574 -4.98 15.08 3.47
CA ARG A 574 -4.58 13.91 2.67
C ARG A 574 -5.04 14.00 1.22
N VAL A 575 -5.84 15.00 0.89
CA VAL A 575 -6.34 15.24 -0.46
C VAL A 575 -5.63 16.46 -1.05
N SER A 576 -5.00 16.27 -2.21
CA SER A 576 -4.38 17.36 -2.96
C SER A 576 -5.02 17.49 -4.33
N ILE A 577 -5.16 18.71 -4.83
CA ILE A 577 -5.65 18.99 -6.17
C ILE A 577 -4.69 19.92 -6.89
N GLY A 578 -4.57 19.76 -8.21
CA GLY A 578 -3.83 20.72 -9.00
C GLY A 578 -3.98 20.53 -10.50
N LYS A 579 -3.61 21.60 -11.21
CA LYS A 579 -3.64 21.68 -12.66
C LYS A 579 -2.35 22.31 -13.15
N TRP A 580 -1.62 21.62 -14.02
CA TRP A 580 -0.28 22.02 -14.45
C TRP A 580 -0.05 21.74 -15.93
N THR A 581 0.79 22.55 -16.56
CA THR A 581 1.30 22.32 -17.92
C THR A 581 2.61 21.53 -17.89
N GLY A 582 2.88 20.79 -18.97
CA GLY A 582 4.18 20.16 -19.19
C GLY A 582 4.43 18.89 -18.35
N ILE A 583 3.39 18.33 -17.73
CA ILE A 583 3.48 17.05 -17.04
C ILE A 583 3.56 15.93 -18.07
N SER A 584 4.67 15.19 -18.02
CA SER A 584 4.95 14.05 -18.89
C SER A 584 4.43 12.74 -18.30
N HIS A 585 4.48 12.59 -16.98
CA HIS A 585 4.08 11.35 -16.29
C HIS A 585 3.30 11.68 -15.02
N LEU A 586 2.24 10.93 -14.76
CA LEU A 586 1.59 10.82 -13.44
C LEU A 586 1.87 9.40 -12.93
N VAL A 587 2.48 9.28 -11.75
CA VAL A 587 3.00 8.02 -11.24
C VAL A 587 2.45 7.77 -9.83
N LEU A 588 1.96 6.56 -9.59
CA LEU A 588 1.62 6.02 -8.28
C LEU A 588 2.42 4.74 -8.05
N MET A 589 2.94 4.52 -6.85
CA MET A 589 3.65 3.29 -6.52
C MET A 589 3.55 2.93 -5.03
N THR A 590 3.65 1.65 -4.70
CA THR A 590 3.80 1.15 -3.33
C THR A 590 5.25 1.33 -2.83
N ASP A 591 5.44 1.17 -1.53
CA ASP A 591 6.74 1.30 -0.84
C ASP A 591 7.80 0.35 -1.42
N GLY A 592 7.43 -0.86 -1.85
CA GLY A 592 8.34 -1.79 -2.50
C GLY A 592 8.96 -1.28 -3.82
N VAL A 593 8.43 -0.20 -4.40
CA VAL A 593 9.08 0.57 -5.48
C VAL A 593 9.70 1.87 -4.97
N SER A 594 9.00 2.65 -4.13
CA SER A 594 9.50 3.95 -3.70
C SER A 594 10.71 3.85 -2.78
N ASP A 595 10.76 2.90 -1.85
CA ASP A 595 11.88 2.74 -0.91
C ASP A 595 13.21 2.47 -1.62
N PRO A 596 13.29 1.49 -2.56
CA PRO A 596 14.51 1.28 -3.35
C PRO A 596 14.99 2.48 -4.18
N ARG A 597 14.08 3.40 -4.54
CA ARG A 597 14.40 4.51 -5.45
C ARG A 597 14.64 5.82 -4.72
N PHE A 598 13.95 6.03 -3.61
CA PHE A 598 13.96 7.29 -2.87
C PHE A 598 14.57 7.18 -1.49
N GLU A 599 14.55 6.01 -0.85
CA GLU A 599 15.12 5.68 0.48
C GLU A 599 14.48 6.43 1.66
N THR A 600 14.08 7.69 1.47
CA THR A 600 13.51 8.58 2.48
C THR A 600 12.56 9.58 1.83
N ASP A 601 11.74 10.25 2.63
CA ASP A 601 10.90 11.38 2.18
C ASP A 601 11.70 12.51 1.53
N ASN A 602 12.92 12.76 2.01
CA ASN A 602 13.84 13.72 1.38
C ASN A 602 14.25 13.28 -0.03
N GLY A 603 14.34 11.97 -0.26
CA GLY A 603 14.56 11.40 -1.58
C GLY A 603 13.38 11.60 -2.51
N LEU A 604 12.13 11.52 -2.02
CA LEU A 604 10.94 11.84 -2.83
C LEU A 604 10.95 13.29 -3.32
N GLN A 605 11.52 14.21 -2.53
CA GLN A 605 11.66 15.62 -2.94
C GLN A 605 12.84 15.86 -3.90
N ASN A 606 13.68 14.86 -4.18
CA ASN A 606 14.87 14.98 -5.02
C ASN A 606 14.53 14.75 -6.51
N PRO A 607 14.56 15.79 -7.37
CA PRO A 607 14.19 15.65 -8.78
C PRO A 607 15.10 14.71 -9.58
N GLN A 608 16.38 14.60 -9.22
CA GLN A 608 17.33 13.72 -9.92
C GLN A 608 16.98 12.24 -9.73
N LYS A 609 16.42 11.86 -8.57
CA LYS A 609 15.94 10.49 -8.34
C LYS A 609 14.72 10.17 -9.22
N TRP A 610 13.84 11.15 -9.43
CA TRP A 610 12.73 11.02 -10.39
C TRP A 610 13.21 10.97 -11.84
N ASP A 611 14.19 11.78 -12.23
CA ASP A 611 14.80 11.71 -13.56
C ASP A 611 15.36 10.30 -13.83
N ALA A 612 16.03 9.70 -12.85
CA ALA A 612 16.54 8.32 -12.95
C ALA A 612 15.40 7.30 -13.08
N LEU A 613 14.37 7.36 -12.23
CA LEU A 613 13.22 6.47 -12.32
C LEU A 613 12.52 6.56 -13.68
N ILE A 614 12.26 7.77 -14.17
CA ILE A 614 11.57 7.98 -15.44
C ILE A 614 12.44 7.49 -16.61
N ALA A 615 13.75 7.71 -16.57
CA ALA A 615 14.67 7.17 -17.57
C ALA A 615 14.71 5.62 -17.57
N GLU A 616 14.57 4.97 -16.41
CA GLU A 616 14.51 3.52 -16.29
C GLU A 616 13.21 2.94 -16.87
N ILE A 617 12.05 3.55 -16.60
CA ILE A 617 10.75 3.00 -17.03
C ILE A 617 10.34 3.45 -18.44
N SER A 618 10.84 4.58 -18.95
CA SER A 618 10.47 5.10 -20.28
C SER A 618 10.63 4.07 -21.41
N PRO A 619 11.69 3.24 -21.45
CA PRO A 619 11.79 2.15 -22.42
C PRO A 619 10.62 1.16 -22.34
N CYS A 620 10.21 0.78 -21.12
CA CYS A 620 9.05 -0.09 -20.90
C CYS A 620 7.75 0.52 -21.46
N LEU A 621 7.61 1.85 -21.36
CA LEU A 621 6.41 2.56 -21.80
C LEU A 621 6.38 2.85 -23.32
N SER A 622 7.51 2.66 -24.01
CA SER A 622 7.65 3.01 -25.43
C SER A 622 6.97 2.01 -26.38
N ASP A 623 6.92 0.73 -26.00
CA ASP A 623 6.25 -0.34 -26.74
C ASP A 623 4.78 -0.48 -26.30
N ASN A 624 3.93 0.40 -26.83
CA ASN A 624 2.55 0.58 -26.35
C ASN A 624 1.78 -0.74 -26.09
N PRO A 625 1.78 -1.78 -26.95
CA PRO A 625 1.00 -3.00 -26.69
C PRO A 625 1.49 -3.85 -25.51
N GLN A 626 2.79 -3.79 -25.18
CA GLN A 626 3.43 -4.60 -24.13
C GLN A 626 3.83 -3.77 -22.92
N ALA A 627 3.47 -2.48 -22.87
CA ALA A 627 4.00 -1.57 -21.86
C ALA A 627 3.74 -2.04 -20.42
N ALA A 628 2.55 -2.59 -20.15
CA ALA A 628 2.21 -3.12 -18.82
C ALA A 628 3.00 -4.39 -18.47
N GLU A 629 3.21 -5.30 -19.44
CA GLU A 629 4.02 -6.52 -19.27
C GLU A 629 5.51 -6.19 -19.05
N GLN A 630 6.05 -5.27 -19.85
CA GLN A 630 7.44 -4.81 -19.70
C GLN A 630 7.65 -4.09 -18.36
N LEU A 631 6.65 -3.34 -17.89
CA LEU A 631 6.69 -2.72 -16.57
C LEU A 631 6.65 -3.79 -15.46
N ALA A 632 5.86 -4.85 -15.61
CA ALA A 632 5.84 -6.00 -14.69
C ALA A 632 7.16 -6.74 -14.62
N GLU A 633 7.88 -6.85 -15.75
CA GLU A 633 9.23 -7.43 -15.74
C GLU A 633 10.26 -6.48 -15.14
N TRP A 634 10.14 -5.17 -15.38
CA TRP A 634 11.00 -4.17 -14.72
C TRP A 634 10.89 -4.23 -13.19
N LEU A 635 9.69 -4.49 -12.64
CA LEU A 635 9.47 -4.68 -11.20
C LEU A 635 10.30 -5.83 -10.61
N ASN A 636 10.91 -6.70 -11.40
CA ASN A 636 11.79 -7.77 -10.93
C ASN A 636 13.20 -7.29 -10.51
N PHE A 637 13.50 -5.98 -10.52
CA PHE A 637 14.85 -5.47 -10.19
C PHE A 637 15.36 -5.94 -8.81
N PHE A 638 16.67 -6.07 -8.62
CA PHE A 638 17.23 -6.41 -7.31
C PHE A 638 17.60 -5.15 -6.54
N SER A 639 17.14 -5.04 -5.29
CA SER A 639 17.57 -3.99 -4.36
C SER A 639 17.91 -4.62 -3.01
N PRO A 640 19.15 -4.45 -2.50
CA PRO A 640 19.53 -4.94 -1.18
C PRO A 640 18.59 -4.39 -0.09
N GLY A 641 18.12 -5.25 0.80
CA GLY A 641 17.25 -4.87 1.92
C GLY A 641 15.79 -4.57 1.54
N ASN A 642 15.45 -4.53 0.26
CA ASN A 642 14.09 -4.24 -0.20
C ASN A 642 13.51 -5.43 -0.95
N HIS A 643 12.63 -6.15 -0.27
CA HIS A 643 12.14 -7.46 -0.72
C HIS A 643 10.61 -7.54 -0.82
N ASP A 644 9.93 -6.41 -0.61
CA ASP A 644 8.48 -6.34 -0.61
C ASP A 644 7.86 -6.55 -1.99
N ASP A 645 6.54 -6.74 -1.99
CA ASP A 645 5.72 -6.64 -3.19
C ASP A 645 5.89 -5.28 -3.85
N ARG A 646 5.68 -5.23 -5.16
CA ARG A 646 5.94 -4.01 -5.91
C ARG A 646 4.82 -3.73 -6.86
N THR A 647 4.26 -2.54 -6.75
CA THR A 647 3.18 -2.08 -7.60
C THR A 647 3.42 -0.68 -8.08
N ILE A 648 3.17 -0.44 -9.37
CA ILE A 648 3.30 0.86 -9.99
C ILE A 648 2.19 1.06 -11.03
N VAL A 649 1.66 2.28 -11.08
CA VAL A 649 0.73 2.74 -12.12
C VAL A 649 1.25 4.04 -12.70
N VAL A 650 1.36 4.08 -14.03
CA VAL A 650 1.92 5.22 -14.77
C VAL A 650 0.95 5.66 -15.86
N SER A 651 0.68 6.96 -15.93
CA SER A 651 -0.01 7.62 -17.04
C SER A 651 0.96 8.57 -17.75
N TRP A 652 1.07 8.48 -19.08
CA TRP A 652 2.01 9.29 -19.88
C TRP A 652 1.36 9.94 -21.10
#